data_AF-A0A0D2L3Q4-F1
#
_entry.id   AF-A0A0D2L3Q4-F1
#
_cell.length_a   1.000
_cell.length_b   1.000
_cell.length_c   1.000
_cell.angle_alpha   90.00
_cell.angle_beta   90.00
_cell.angle_gamma   90.00
#
_symmetry.space_group_name_H-M   'P 1'
#
loop_
_entity.id
_entity.type
_entity.pdbx_description
1 polymer ?
#
loop_
_entity_poly.entity_id
_entity_poly.type
_entity_poly.pdbx_seq_one_letter_code
_entity_poly.pdbx_strand_id
1 'polypeptide(L)'
;MVSVRTTKVAKASYADRVLGAFSQLQREHKKHAIHPAALRAQVKKDAQEKKDKLGPNWSHWVGRALTKMGEEGILEPATPKGSVALTSKGKKAIDYARRAVRQSIGASPGRNEPGPLWKQVVSYSASGTKRPRKSTNYAGEDSEDSDAYRTPSKRKSPTKRARLSIKTPGKKLIAKMTKAELRAELNTLQKKDVLRTFEKEMSPLTDLESDDDDVTTHLREEIRERDEEIENMRRELSAARKRASADTGRLEDEIRFPTTPQMNSRTFAQPSSTPAVNSGALLTRKGMGGIVRTESGSHIPNISRRPTPAPSSPDADMEYDERGFTNDTSGGDFHPSLDTTSHDNGGVLINSAETRATQNGEQSLSGRLETAGSEARFNLQHRLELENRDARIAALTDEIGDLQRRVAEDALLVGSKAAEIAELEKSVSDRVSALEALVSERDEVIDSLGNQNRTYEAELAALRDSWKRADEMVTTTAERLATAEALVVELQAQRESEVRKVDNLTKSSEQLLRSKDSMQTELDRLRTKYTEIEEVNGALLIEKRNAMNEAETLRGEVDRLNVTVNEQAQALAQATADAQVMRGKNSELEFSITRHEAEAIEKQHYSQKLLDELNSSERSYAQIVAELATVKTSADEKSTELDSLKDKISTLEEGLERAGNERESLKSFLAKTTEDLKSEEAKRRRLEEEISDKERDLNIAQGDAQKARLLNDTLVAEKAAKDDSINRLSDEKSSVEGLLLVAETCVDDLRKKLETDRIDSSRAISALEVSLASAISDNTATREEVHRLLEEKEGLQASLSSANSLVKDLDRRVEVERTEKSAANADLLTAEARALERQEELNKLKEAKKYDEQTIFTLKDLFKNLRDSQSKAFADFEAQVDAASPFTNSPA
;
A
#
# COMPACT_ATOMS: atom_id res chain seq x y z
N MET A 1 -51.92 44.16 -31.50
CA MET A 1 -50.72 43.93 -30.65
C MET A 1 -50.54 42.45 -30.45
N VAL A 2 -49.38 41.87 -30.80
CA VAL A 2 -49.08 40.44 -30.56
C VAL A 2 -48.40 40.30 -29.20
N SER A 3 -48.98 39.52 -28.28
CA SER A 3 -48.38 39.29 -26.96
C SER A 3 -47.21 38.32 -27.09
N VAL A 4 -45.98 38.84 -27.13
CA VAL A 4 -44.76 38.02 -27.04
C VAL A 4 -44.76 37.31 -25.68
N ARG A 5 -45.02 35.99 -25.69
CA ARG A 5 -45.01 35.16 -24.48
C ARG A 5 -43.58 35.05 -23.98
N THR A 6 -43.21 35.87 -22.99
CA THR A 6 -41.91 35.77 -22.32
C THR A 6 -41.76 34.37 -21.72
N THR A 7 -40.66 33.70 -22.07
CA THR A 7 -40.32 32.38 -21.54
C THR A 7 -40.15 32.48 -20.03
N LYS A 8 -40.83 31.59 -19.29
CA LYS A 8 -40.86 31.63 -17.82
C LYS A 8 -39.52 31.18 -17.25
N VAL A 9 -38.58 32.13 -17.09
CA VAL A 9 -37.27 31.89 -16.47
C VAL A 9 -37.45 31.19 -15.13
N ALA A 10 -36.89 29.98 -15.00
CA ALA A 10 -37.11 29.11 -13.87
C ALA A 10 -36.32 29.59 -12.64
N LYS A 11 -36.99 30.35 -11.76
CA LYS A 11 -36.46 30.96 -10.52
C LYS A 11 -35.34 30.13 -9.89
N ALA A 12 -34.13 30.68 -9.86
CA ALA A 12 -32.98 30.06 -9.22
C ALA A 12 -33.08 30.14 -7.70
N SER A 13 -32.74 29.05 -7.00
CA SER A 13 -32.62 29.01 -5.54
C SER A 13 -31.49 29.91 -5.05
N TYR A 14 -31.55 30.34 -3.79
CA TYR A 14 -30.42 31.03 -3.17
C TYR A 14 -29.16 30.14 -3.08
N ALA A 15 -29.32 28.81 -3.00
CA ALA A 15 -28.20 27.88 -3.12
C ALA A 15 -27.59 27.91 -4.53
N ASP A 16 -28.40 27.79 -5.58
CA ASP A 16 -27.94 27.90 -6.99
C ASP A 16 -27.18 29.21 -7.24
N ARG A 17 -27.71 30.33 -6.72
CA ARG A 17 -27.11 31.66 -6.84
C ARG A 17 -25.77 31.76 -6.12
N VAL A 18 -25.64 31.18 -4.92
CA VAL A 18 -24.40 31.21 -4.15
C VAL A 18 -23.33 30.29 -4.77
N LEU A 19 -23.67 29.11 -5.28
CA LEU A 19 -22.72 28.24 -5.98
C LEU A 19 -22.25 28.87 -7.30
N GLY A 20 -23.15 29.52 -8.05
CA GLY A 20 -22.79 30.33 -9.22
C GLY A 20 -21.82 31.46 -8.88
N ALA A 21 -22.13 32.26 -7.87
CA ALA A 21 -21.28 33.34 -7.39
C ALA A 21 -19.92 32.84 -6.87
N PHE A 22 -19.88 31.70 -6.17
CA PHE A 22 -18.65 31.06 -5.70
C PHE A 22 -17.77 30.64 -6.88
N SER A 23 -18.32 29.90 -7.83
CA SER A 23 -17.61 29.44 -9.03
C SER A 23 -17.20 30.59 -9.96
N GLN A 24 -17.89 31.73 -9.92
CA GLN A 24 -17.48 32.95 -10.60
C GLN A 24 -16.30 33.61 -9.88
N LEU A 25 -16.42 33.93 -8.58
CA LEU A 25 -15.33 34.55 -7.79
C LEU A 25 -14.06 33.67 -7.73
N GLN A 26 -14.20 32.34 -7.71
CA GLN A 26 -13.07 31.41 -7.76
C GLN A 26 -12.30 31.52 -9.09
N ARG A 27 -13.01 31.73 -10.21
CA ARG A 27 -12.38 31.96 -11.53
C ARG A 27 -11.83 33.38 -11.67
N GLU A 28 -12.55 34.40 -11.21
CA GLU A 28 -12.15 35.81 -11.29
C GLU A 28 -10.92 36.12 -10.41
N HIS A 29 -10.81 35.50 -9.22
CA HIS A 29 -9.73 35.81 -8.26
C HIS A 29 -8.67 34.71 -8.10
N LYS A 30 -8.84 33.53 -8.71
CA LYS A 30 -7.96 32.35 -8.53
C LYS A 30 -7.78 31.91 -7.05
N LYS A 31 -8.77 32.19 -6.18
CA LYS A 31 -8.73 31.86 -4.73
C LYS A 31 -9.65 30.69 -4.40
N HIS A 32 -9.14 29.70 -3.66
CA HIS A 32 -9.91 28.53 -3.22
C HIS A 32 -10.85 28.83 -2.04
N ALA A 33 -10.51 29.84 -1.22
CA ALA A 33 -11.30 30.31 -0.09
C ALA A 33 -11.86 31.72 -0.38
N ILE A 34 -13.14 31.94 -0.10
CA ILE A 34 -13.88 33.16 -0.44
C ILE A 34 -14.68 33.63 0.78
N HIS A 35 -14.62 34.92 1.10
CA HIS A 35 -15.32 35.49 2.25
C HIS A 35 -16.86 35.62 1.98
N PRO A 36 -17.74 35.28 2.93
CA PRO A 36 -19.21 35.38 2.79
C PRO A 36 -19.72 36.77 2.36
N ALA A 37 -19.03 37.85 2.70
CA ALA A 37 -19.39 39.19 2.23
C ALA A 37 -19.18 39.36 0.72
N ALA A 38 -18.12 38.78 0.15
CA ALA A 38 -17.88 38.79 -1.29
C ALA A 38 -18.92 37.92 -2.02
N LEU A 39 -19.28 36.76 -1.46
CA LEU A 39 -20.36 35.92 -2.00
C LEU A 39 -21.72 36.65 -2.00
N ARG A 40 -22.05 37.42 -0.95
CA ARG A 40 -23.23 38.30 -0.93
C ARG A 40 -23.14 39.39 -2.00
N ALA A 41 -22.00 40.06 -2.14
CA ALA A 41 -21.81 41.11 -3.14
C ALA A 41 -21.95 40.57 -4.58
N GLN A 42 -21.36 39.42 -4.88
CA GLN A 42 -21.46 38.78 -6.19
C GLN A 42 -22.88 38.27 -6.46
N VAL A 43 -23.59 37.66 -5.49
CA VAL A 43 -25.02 37.29 -5.67
C VAL A 43 -25.89 38.52 -5.99
N LYS A 44 -25.54 39.70 -5.47
CA LYS A 44 -26.20 40.97 -5.83
C LYS A 44 -25.87 41.38 -7.27
N LYS A 45 -24.59 41.36 -7.66
CA LYS A 45 -24.10 41.65 -9.03
C LYS A 45 -24.74 40.73 -10.08
N ASP A 46 -24.65 39.41 -9.88
CA ASP A 46 -25.30 38.36 -10.69
C ASP A 46 -26.79 38.62 -10.91
N ALA A 47 -27.53 38.97 -9.85
CA ALA A 47 -28.97 39.20 -9.94
C ALA A 47 -29.29 40.50 -10.68
N GLN A 48 -28.50 41.57 -10.48
CA GLN A 48 -28.66 42.83 -11.24
C GLN A 48 -28.38 42.62 -12.73
N GLU A 49 -27.29 41.92 -13.06
CA GLU A 49 -26.91 41.56 -14.44
C GLU A 49 -27.99 40.72 -15.14
N LYS A 50 -28.51 39.70 -14.46
CA LYS A 50 -29.57 38.80 -14.96
C LYS A 50 -30.99 39.39 -14.84
N LYS A 51 -31.11 40.64 -14.36
CA LYS A 51 -32.38 41.36 -14.08
C LYS A 51 -33.33 40.57 -13.16
N ASP A 52 -32.78 39.71 -12.31
CA ASP A 52 -33.49 38.84 -11.36
C ASP A 52 -33.75 39.62 -10.05
N LYS A 53 -34.99 39.57 -9.56
CA LYS A 53 -35.39 40.32 -8.36
C LYS A 53 -35.02 39.56 -7.09
N LEU A 54 -33.99 40.05 -6.40
CA LEU A 54 -33.70 39.68 -5.02
C LEU A 54 -34.83 40.18 -4.09
N GLY A 55 -35.28 39.34 -3.16
CA GLY A 55 -36.27 39.72 -2.15
C GLY A 55 -35.64 40.61 -1.06
N PRO A 56 -36.43 41.32 -0.22
CA PRO A 56 -35.90 42.27 0.77
C PRO A 56 -34.84 41.64 1.69
N ASN A 57 -35.08 40.42 2.17
CA ASN A 57 -34.18 39.71 3.09
C ASN A 57 -33.14 38.81 2.38
N TRP A 58 -32.78 39.11 1.12
CA TRP A 58 -31.90 38.26 0.30
C TRP A 58 -30.53 37.97 0.95
N SER A 59 -29.96 38.92 1.68
CA SER A 59 -28.67 38.77 2.37
C SER A 59 -28.73 37.72 3.48
N HIS A 60 -29.87 37.63 4.19
CA HIS A 60 -30.17 36.60 5.17
C HIS A 60 -30.40 35.24 4.51
N TRP A 61 -31.09 35.20 3.37
CA TRP A 61 -31.27 33.96 2.60
C TRP A 61 -29.95 33.43 2.00
N VAL A 62 -29.03 34.30 1.56
CA VAL A 62 -27.65 33.92 1.21
C VAL A 62 -26.89 33.41 2.43
N GLY A 63 -27.05 34.03 3.60
CA GLY A 63 -26.49 33.54 4.86
C GLY A 63 -26.96 32.11 5.18
N ARG A 64 -28.28 31.88 5.19
CA ARG A 64 -28.88 30.55 5.40
C ARG A 64 -28.46 29.53 4.34
N ALA A 65 -28.32 29.93 3.07
CA ALA A 65 -27.82 29.04 2.02
C ALA A 65 -26.35 28.64 2.26
N LEU A 66 -25.50 29.56 2.71
CA LEU A 66 -24.11 29.25 3.08
C LEU A 66 -24.04 28.29 4.28
N THR A 67 -24.78 28.57 5.37
CA THR A 67 -24.84 27.69 6.54
C THR A 67 -25.32 26.29 6.15
N LYS A 68 -26.43 26.20 5.39
CA LYS A 68 -26.98 24.93 4.92
C LYS A 68 -26.00 24.17 4.01
N MET A 69 -25.26 24.83 3.12
CA MET A 69 -24.26 24.14 2.30
C MET A 69 -23.01 23.73 3.09
N GLY A 70 -22.80 24.32 4.27
CA GLY A 70 -21.88 23.80 5.30
C GLY A 70 -22.42 22.53 5.96
N GLU A 71 -23.68 22.54 6.42
CA GLU A 71 -24.38 21.38 6.99
C GLU A 71 -24.46 20.19 6.01
N GLU A 72 -24.70 20.45 4.72
CA GLU A 72 -24.68 19.44 3.65
C GLU A 72 -23.25 18.99 3.28
N GLY A 73 -22.21 19.65 3.80
CA GLY A 73 -20.79 19.33 3.55
C GLY A 73 -20.33 19.63 2.13
N ILE A 74 -20.95 20.59 1.42
CA ILE A 74 -20.50 21.09 0.12
C ILE A 74 -19.42 22.16 0.32
N LEU A 75 -19.57 22.96 1.37
CA LEU A 75 -18.69 24.07 1.73
C LEU A 75 -18.13 23.87 3.14
N GLU A 76 -16.94 24.40 3.40
CA GLU A 76 -16.28 24.32 4.72
C GLU A 76 -15.70 25.68 5.14
N PRO A 77 -15.62 26.00 6.45
CA PRO A 77 -14.88 27.15 6.94
C PRO A 77 -13.39 26.99 6.63
N ALA A 78 -12.81 27.91 5.88
CA ALA A 78 -11.42 27.87 5.45
C ALA A 78 -10.58 28.92 6.19
N THR A 79 -9.28 28.66 6.32
CA THR A 79 -8.28 29.65 6.71
C THR A 79 -8.04 30.63 5.55
N PRO A 80 -8.00 31.96 5.78
CA PRO A 80 -8.13 32.67 7.06
C PRO A 80 -9.58 32.71 7.59
N LYS A 81 -9.70 32.59 8.93
CA LYS A 81 -10.96 32.47 9.69
C LYS A 81 -12.04 33.43 9.20
N GLY A 82 -13.21 32.88 8.85
CA GLY A 82 -14.32 33.61 8.24
C GLY A 82 -14.41 33.45 6.72
N SER A 83 -13.42 32.84 6.07
CA SER A 83 -13.51 32.41 4.66
C SER A 83 -14.25 31.07 4.53
N VAL A 84 -14.73 30.76 3.33
CA VAL A 84 -15.42 29.51 2.99
C VAL A 84 -14.78 28.90 1.73
N ALA A 85 -14.51 27.59 1.73
CA ALA A 85 -13.99 26.84 0.58
C ALA A 85 -14.93 25.71 0.15
N LEU A 86 -14.65 25.08 -1.00
CA LEU A 86 -15.30 23.84 -1.45
C LEU A 86 -14.60 22.62 -0.88
N THR A 87 -15.36 21.79 -0.15
CA THR A 87 -14.90 20.48 0.35
C THR A 87 -14.55 19.53 -0.79
N SER A 88 -13.85 18.43 -0.49
CA SER A 88 -13.69 17.29 -1.40
C SER A 88 -15.03 16.77 -1.94
N LYS A 89 -16.04 16.64 -1.05
CA LYS A 89 -17.42 16.26 -1.38
C LYS A 89 -18.12 17.27 -2.30
N GLY A 90 -17.94 18.57 -2.07
CA GLY A 90 -18.48 19.65 -2.89
C GLY A 90 -17.86 19.67 -4.30
N LYS A 91 -16.55 19.48 -4.41
CA LYS A 91 -15.84 19.28 -5.70
C LYS A 91 -16.43 18.07 -6.44
N LYS A 92 -16.48 16.89 -5.80
CA LYS A 92 -17.06 15.65 -6.36
C LYS A 92 -18.51 15.87 -6.84
N ALA A 93 -19.36 16.58 -6.08
CA ALA A 93 -20.73 16.89 -6.48
C ALA A 93 -20.83 17.84 -7.69
N ILE A 94 -19.95 18.84 -7.79
CA ILE A 94 -19.87 19.74 -8.95
C ILE A 94 -19.42 18.99 -10.21
N ASP A 95 -18.42 18.12 -10.11
CA ASP A 95 -17.93 17.33 -11.25
C ASP A 95 -18.85 16.16 -11.65
N TYR A 96 -19.68 15.68 -10.72
CA TYR A 96 -20.81 14.81 -11.03
C TYR A 96 -21.90 15.57 -11.81
N ALA A 97 -22.32 16.75 -11.34
CA ALA A 97 -23.29 17.59 -12.04
C ALA A 97 -22.81 18.01 -13.44
N ARG A 98 -21.51 18.34 -13.59
CA ARG A 98 -20.89 18.61 -14.91
C ARG A 98 -20.99 17.42 -15.86
N ARG A 99 -20.74 16.20 -15.38
CA ARG A 99 -20.87 14.97 -16.18
C ARG A 99 -22.32 14.68 -16.54
N ALA A 100 -23.23 14.77 -15.58
CA ALA A 100 -24.66 14.50 -15.80
C ALA A 100 -25.33 15.53 -16.75
N VAL A 101 -24.96 16.82 -16.68
CA VAL A 101 -25.44 17.83 -17.65
C VAL A 101 -24.89 17.55 -19.06
N ARG A 102 -23.61 17.13 -19.19
CA ARG A 102 -23.04 16.71 -20.48
C ARG A 102 -23.73 15.47 -21.07
N GLN A 103 -24.15 14.53 -20.23
CA GLN A 103 -24.87 13.32 -20.67
C GLN A 103 -26.34 13.59 -21.01
N SER A 104 -26.99 14.53 -20.32
CA SER A 104 -28.41 14.86 -20.52
C SER A 104 -28.69 15.70 -21.77
N ILE A 105 -27.66 16.32 -22.37
CA ILE A 105 -27.80 17.25 -23.49
C ILE A 105 -26.90 16.81 -24.64
N GLY A 106 -27.43 15.92 -25.50
CA GLY A 106 -26.81 15.50 -26.77
C GLY A 106 -26.79 16.58 -27.86
N ALA A 107 -26.71 17.85 -27.47
CA ALA A 107 -26.70 19.01 -28.36
C ALA A 107 -25.54 19.95 -27.96
N SER A 108 -24.96 20.63 -28.95
CA SER A 108 -23.73 21.42 -28.79
C SER A 108 -23.78 22.40 -27.61
N PRO A 109 -22.74 22.48 -26.76
CA PRO A 109 -22.79 23.19 -25.48
C PRO A 109 -22.88 24.72 -25.66
N GLY A 110 -24.11 25.25 -25.63
CA GLY A 110 -24.39 26.68 -25.53
C GLY A 110 -23.68 27.30 -24.32
N ARG A 111 -22.65 28.09 -24.60
CA ARG A 111 -21.51 28.38 -23.70
C ARG A 111 -21.84 28.97 -22.31
N ASN A 112 -23.05 29.50 -22.11
CA ASN A 112 -23.33 30.53 -21.10
C ASN A 112 -24.45 30.22 -20.07
N GLU A 113 -25.07 29.04 -20.05
CA GLU A 113 -26.11 28.70 -19.05
C GLU A 113 -25.64 27.72 -17.94
N PRO A 114 -25.06 28.22 -16.83
CA PRO A 114 -24.72 27.38 -15.67
C PRO A 114 -25.93 27.06 -14.77
N GLY A 115 -27.14 27.54 -15.11
CA GLY A 115 -28.35 27.40 -14.31
C GLY A 115 -28.82 25.97 -14.02
N PRO A 116 -28.78 25.02 -14.99
CA PRO A 116 -29.14 23.62 -14.75
C PRO A 116 -28.13 22.90 -13.83
N LEU A 117 -26.84 23.21 -13.99
CA LEU A 117 -25.73 22.56 -13.30
C LEU A 117 -25.83 22.76 -11.78
N TRP A 118 -26.01 23.99 -11.30
CA TRP A 118 -26.09 24.25 -9.85
C TRP A 118 -27.32 23.60 -9.20
N LYS A 119 -28.46 23.55 -9.90
CA LYS A 119 -29.66 22.85 -9.42
C LYS A 119 -29.38 21.36 -9.19
N GLN A 120 -28.52 20.75 -10.00
CA GLN A 120 -28.13 19.34 -9.85
C GLN A 120 -27.13 19.11 -8.70
N VAL A 121 -26.24 20.07 -8.40
CA VAL A 121 -25.36 20.01 -7.20
C VAL A 121 -26.18 20.10 -5.91
N VAL A 122 -27.17 21.00 -5.88
CA VAL A 122 -28.06 21.19 -4.73
C VAL A 122 -28.99 19.98 -4.55
N SER A 123 -29.54 19.41 -5.63
CA SER A 123 -30.41 18.23 -5.52
C SER A 123 -29.65 16.96 -5.14
N TYR A 124 -28.40 16.78 -5.59
CA TYR A 124 -27.53 15.69 -5.16
C TYR A 124 -27.30 15.68 -3.64
N SER A 125 -27.20 16.86 -3.04
CA SER A 125 -26.92 17.03 -1.61
C SER A 125 -28.18 16.98 -0.74
N ALA A 126 -29.29 17.54 -1.22
CA ALA A 126 -30.59 17.46 -0.56
C ALA A 126 -31.23 16.06 -0.63
N SER A 127 -30.87 15.25 -1.64
CA SER A 127 -31.32 13.86 -1.80
C SER A 127 -30.40 12.87 -1.08
N GLY A 128 -30.34 12.97 0.26
CA GLY A 128 -29.56 12.07 1.11
C GLY A 128 -29.74 10.58 0.75
N THR A 129 -28.63 9.83 0.80
CA THR A 129 -28.21 8.71 -0.08
C THR A 129 -29.14 7.49 -0.22
N LYS A 130 -30.41 7.68 -0.53
CA LYS A 130 -31.32 6.61 -0.94
C LYS A 130 -31.02 6.22 -2.38
N ARG A 131 -30.18 5.17 -2.54
CA ARG A 131 -29.84 4.53 -3.82
C ARG A 131 -31.06 4.51 -4.74
N PRO A 132 -31.04 5.17 -5.92
CA PRO A 132 -32.17 5.14 -6.82
C PRO A 132 -32.40 3.71 -7.28
N ARG A 133 -33.60 3.16 -7.01
CA ARG A 133 -33.98 1.85 -7.55
C ARG A 133 -33.97 1.96 -9.07
N LYS A 134 -33.04 1.22 -9.71
CA LYS A 134 -32.85 1.15 -11.15
C LYS A 134 -34.14 0.62 -11.79
N SER A 135 -34.99 1.53 -12.27
CA SER A 135 -36.22 1.18 -12.99
C SER A 135 -35.83 0.60 -14.34
N THR A 136 -35.84 -0.73 -14.43
CA THR A 136 -35.59 -1.46 -15.66
C THR A 136 -36.75 -1.25 -16.61
N ASN A 137 -36.57 -0.35 -17.59
CA ASN A 137 -37.37 -0.37 -18.81
C ASN A 137 -37.01 -1.67 -19.55
N TYR A 138 -37.76 -2.74 -19.30
CA TYR A 138 -37.80 -3.87 -20.21
C TYR A 138 -38.80 -3.53 -21.31
N ALA A 139 -38.30 -3.39 -22.53
CA ALA A 139 -39.12 -3.62 -23.70
C ALA A 139 -39.20 -5.14 -23.90
N GLY A 140 -40.41 -5.65 -24.11
CA GLY A 140 -40.70 -7.04 -24.38
C GLY A 140 -42.06 -7.09 -25.06
N GLU A 141 -42.08 -7.64 -26.26
CA GLU A 141 -43.29 -7.88 -27.05
C GLU A 141 -43.87 -9.26 -26.68
N ASP A 142 -45.02 -9.61 -27.27
CA ASP A 142 -45.76 -10.88 -27.13
C ASP A 142 -46.35 -11.20 -25.74
N SER A 143 -47.54 -11.80 -25.60
CA SER A 143 -48.68 -11.91 -26.54
C SER A 143 -50.01 -11.96 -25.75
N GLU A 144 -51.12 -12.09 -26.48
CA GLU A 144 -52.50 -12.51 -26.13
C GLU A 144 -52.65 -13.23 -24.75
N ASP A 145 -53.71 -13.01 -23.96
CA ASP A 145 -55.13 -13.20 -24.31
C ASP A 145 -56.10 -12.71 -23.19
N SER A 146 -57.41 -12.82 -23.46
CA SER A 146 -58.55 -12.90 -22.52
C SER A 146 -59.13 -11.62 -21.88
N ASP A 147 -60.32 -11.25 -22.39
CA ASP A 147 -61.27 -10.26 -21.89
C ASP A 147 -61.70 -10.39 -20.41
N ALA A 148 -62.01 -9.24 -19.76
CA ALA A 148 -63.23 -9.09 -18.95
C ALA A 148 -63.53 -7.63 -18.51
N TYR A 149 -64.55 -7.02 -19.13
CA TYR A 149 -65.44 -5.96 -18.61
C TYR A 149 -65.02 -5.06 -17.42
N ARG A 150 -64.87 -3.74 -17.66
CA ARG A 150 -65.90 -2.73 -17.27
C ARG A 150 -65.64 -1.31 -17.81
N THR A 151 -66.70 -0.51 -17.78
CA THR A 151 -66.88 0.76 -18.51
C THR A 151 -66.36 2.03 -17.80
N PRO A 152 -66.14 3.15 -18.52
CA PRO A 152 -65.39 4.30 -18.01
C PRO A 152 -66.24 5.31 -17.20
N SER A 153 -65.59 6.04 -16.29
CA SER A 153 -66.18 7.19 -15.59
C SER A 153 -65.24 8.41 -15.60
N LYS A 154 -65.83 9.61 -15.48
CA LYS A 154 -65.20 10.89 -15.85
C LYS A 154 -64.69 11.68 -14.63
N ARG A 155 -63.55 12.35 -14.84
CA ARG A 155 -63.11 13.65 -14.26
C ARG A 155 -63.71 14.07 -12.89
N LYS A 156 -62.84 14.22 -11.88
CA LYS A 156 -62.76 15.46 -11.06
C LYS A 156 -61.39 15.61 -10.40
N SER A 157 -61.02 16.84 -10.08
CA SER A 157 -59.72 17.24 -9.52
C SER A 157 -59.90 17.75 -8.06
N PRO A 158 -58.91 18.34 -7.38
CA PRO A 158 -58.11 17.58 -6.41
C PRO A 158 -58.24 18.08 -4.97
N THR A 159 -58.61 17.20 -4.04
CA THR A 159 -58.81 17.53 -2.62
C THR A 159 -57.80 16.85 -1.70
N LYS A 160 -56.97 17.69 -1.05
CA LYS A 160 -56.30 17.50 0.26
C LYS A 160 -56.12 16.05 0.74
N ARG A 161 -54.94 15.45 0.49
CA ARG A 161 -54.51 14.21 1.18
C ARG A 161 -54.46 14.43 2.70
N ALA A 162 -55.34 13.78 3.44
CA ALA A 162 -55.18 13.60 4.87
C ALA A 162 -53.98 12.68 5.16
N ARG A 163 -53.27 12.90 6.28
CA ARG A 163 -52.24 11.99 6.77
C ARG A 163 -52.92 10.79 7.43
N LEU A 164 -52.97 9.66 6.74
CA LEU A 164 -53.31 8.38 7.38
C LEU A 164 -52.18 7.98 8.33
N SER A 165 -52.51 7.85 9.62
CA SER A 165 -51.60 7.27 10.61
C SER A 165 -51.64 5.75 10.52
N ILE A 166 -50.50 5.13 10.25
CA ILE A 166 -50.34 3.69 10.36
C ILE A 166 -50.34 3.33 11.84
N LYS A 167 -51.43 2.70 12.32
CA LYS A 167 -51.50 2.15 13.67
C LYS A 167 -50.66 0.88 13.74
N THR A 168 -49.42 0.98 14.19
CA THR A 168 -48.70 -0.17 14.74
C THR A 168 -49.18 -0.41 16.18
N PRO A 169 -49.63 -1.63 16.54
CA PRO A 169 -49.94 -1.97 17.93
C PRO A 169 -48.66 -2.12 18.76
N GLY A 170 -48.78 -2.04 20.09
CA GLY A 170 -47.76 -2.60 20.99
C GLY A 170 -46.67 -1.66 21.54
N LYS A 171 -46.83 -0.33 21.51
CA LYS A 171 -46.00 0.57 22.34
C LYS A 171 -46.84 1.54 23.16
N LYS A 172 -46.82 1.38 24.49
CA LYS A 172 -47.33 2.38 25.43
C LYS A 172 -46.47 3.65 25.29
N LEU A 173 -47.08 4.82 25.39
CA LEU A 173 -46.33 6.07 25.48
C LEU A 173 -45.63 6.14 26.84
N ILE A 174 -44.33 6.44 26.85
CA ILE A 174 -43.46 6.52 28.04
C ILE A 174 -44.10 7.35 29.17
N ALA A 175 -44.80 8.44 28.82
CA ALA A 175 -45.53 9.31 29.75
C ALA A 175 -46.74 8.65 30.48
N LYS A 176 -47.07 7.39 30.18
CA LYS A 176 -48.10 6.60 30.88
C LYS A 176 -47.56 5.29 31.50
N MET A 177 -46.24 5.07 31.47
CA MET A 177 -45.63 3.90 32.07
C MET A 177 -45.31 4.16 33.55
N THR A 178 -45.66 3.20 34.40
CA THR A 178 -45.42 3.29 35.85
C THR A 178 -43.93 3.29 36.16
N LYS A 179 -43.54 3.80 37.34
CA LYS A 179 -42.13 3.81 37.80
C LYS A 179 -41.49 2.42 37.86
N ALA A 180 -42.30 1.36 37.94
CA ALA A 180 -41.86 -0.03 37.83
C ALA A 180 -41.61 -0.44 36.36
N GLU A 181 -42.57 -0.19 35.45
CA GLU A 181 -42.41 -0.46 34.01
C GLU A 181 -41.21 0.30 33.42
N LEU A 182 -41.01 1.57 33.78
CA LEU A 182 -39.86 2.36 33.32
C LEU A 182 -38.51 1.79 33.80
N ARG A 183 -38.45 1.25 35.03
CA ARG A 183 -37.24 0.58 35.55
C ARG A 183 -36.99 -0.78 34.89
N ALA A 184 -38.05 -1.49 34.50
CA ALA A 184 -37.94 -2.71 33.72
C ALA A 184 -37.44 -2.41 32.29
N GLU A 185 -38.03 -1.42 31.61
CA GLU A 185 -37.62 -1.05 30.25
C GLU A 185 -36.17 -0.53 30.21
N LEU A 186 -35.75 0.29 31.19
CA LEU A 186 -34.37 0.75 31.33
C LEU A 186 -33.38 -0.44 31.53
N ASN A 187 -33.74 -1.43 32.35
CA ASN A 187 -32.96 -2.67 32.48
C ASN A 187 -32.89 -3.46 31.16
N THR A 188 -33.98 -3.52 30.36
CA THR A 188 -33.94 -4.18 29.05
C THR A 188 -33.16 -3.43 27.99
N LEU A 189 -33.03 -2.09 28.12
CA LEU A 189 -32.17 -1.28 27.27
C LEU A 189 -30.70 -1.48 27.65
N GLN A 190 -30.33 -1.39 28.94
CA GLN A 190 -28.96 -1.68 29.39
C GLN A 190 -28.51 -3.10 29.00
N LYS A 191 -29.37 -4.12 29.15
CA LYS A 191 -29.06 -5.48 28.67
C LYS A 191 -28.90 -5.57 27.15
N LYS A 192 -29.60 -4.73 26.37
CA LYS A 192 -29.43 -4.68 24.91
C LYS A 192 -28.19 -3.95 24.46
N ASP A 193 -27.73 -2.94 25.19
CA ASP A 193 -26.47 -2.27 24.86
C ASP A 193 -25.25 -3.13 25.27
N VAL A 194 -25.34 -3.92 26.35
CA VAL A 194 -24.33 -4.96 26.67
C VAL A 194 -24.30 -6.07 25.62
N LEU A 195 -25.45 -6.54 25.12
CA LEU A 195 -25.48 -7.50 24.01
C LEU A 195 -24.89 -6.90 22.73
N ARG A 196 -25.14 -5.61 22.45
CA ARG A 196 -24.60 -4.89 21.28
C ARG A 196 -23.11 -4.58 21.35
N THR A 197 -22.48 -4.63 22.51
CA THR A 197 -21.00 -4.60 22.60
C THR A 197 -20.43 -5.99 22.31
N PHE A 198 -20.99 -7.06 22.87
CA PHE A 198 -20.54 -8.43 22.57
C PHE A 198 -20.82 -8.90 21.12
N GLU A 199 -21.93 -8.49 20.51
CA GLU A 199 -22.25 -8.78 19.10
C GLU A 199 -21.34 -8.03 18.09
N LYS A 200 -20.36 -7.25 18.55
CA LYS A 200 -19.54 -6.37 17.69
C LYS A 200 -18.10 -6.84 17.48
N GLU A 201 -17.62 -7.84 18.21
CA GLU A 201 -16.20 -8.25 18.22
C GLU A 201 -15.90 -9.46 17.30
N MET A 202 -16.92 -10.12 16.73
CA MET A 202 -16.74 -11.21 15.75
C MET A 202 -17.66 -11.07 14.54
N SER A 203 -17.28 -10.20 13.60
CA SER A 203 -17.90 -10.06 12.27
C SER A 203 -16.80 -10.09 11.18
N PRO A 204 -16.41 -11.27 10.67
CA PRO A 204 -15.22 -11.45 9.84
C PRO A 204 -15.41 -11.05 8.36
N LEU A 205 -16.16 -9.97 8.09
CA LEU A 205 -16.62 -9.61 6.73
C LEU A 205 -16.51 -8.11 6.39
N THR A 206 -15.73 -7.34 7.15
CA THR A 206 -15.39 -5.93 6.87
C THR A 206 -13.88 -5.78 6.71
N ASP A 207 -13.37 -6.36 5.63
CA ASP A 207 -11.93 -6.55 5.33
C ASP A 207 -11.65 -6.16 3.86
N LEU A 208 -12.17 -5.00 3.46
CA LEU A 208 -12.14 -4.43 2.10
C LEU A 208 -12.09 -2.89 2.10
N GLU A 209 -11.48 -2.27 3.11
CA GLU A 209 -11.16 -0.82 3.13
C GLU A 209 -9.65 -0.54 3.39
N SER A 210 -8.78 -1.57 3.26
CA SER A 210 -7.33 -1.50 3.59
C SER A 210 -6.59 -0.38 2.85
N ASP A 211 -6.80 -0.23 1.54
CA ASP A 211 -6.02 0.69 0.69
C ASP A 211 -6.17 2.18 1.09
N ASP A 212 -7.32 2.58 1.65
CA ASP A 212 -7.50 3.94 2.20
C ASP A 212 -6.95 4.03 3.64
N ASP A 213 -6.95 2.95 4.42
CA ASP A 213 -6.33 2.91 5.75
C ASP A 213 -4.79 2.94 5.65
N ASP A 214 -4.15 2.20 4.75
CA ASP A 214 -2.69 2.23 4.52
C ASP A 214 -2.19 3.61 4.03
N VAL A 215 -2.99 4.30 3.22
CA VAL A 215 -2.72 5.71 2.86
C VAL A 215 -2.90 6.64 4.06
N THR A 216 -3.85 6.38 4.98
CA THR A 216 -4.00 7.22 6.18
C THR A 216 -3.10 6.83 7.35
N THR A 217 -2.53 5.63 7.41
CA THR A 217 -1.41 5.30 8.31
C THR A 217 -0.15 5.99 7.78
N HIS A 218 0.19 5.88 6.49
CA HIS A 218 1.32 6.62 5.92
C HIS A 218 1.18 8.15 6.09
N LEU A 219 -0.02 8.74 5.93
CA LEU A 219 -0.22 10.17 6.22
C LEU A 219 -0.15 10.49 7.72
N ARG A 220 -0.51 9.58 8.63
CA ARG A 220 -0.31 9.77 10.08
C ARG A 220 1.17 9.63 10.45
N GLU A 221 1.90 8.74 9.81
CA GLU A 221 3.35 8.57 9.95
C GLU A 221 4.08 9.82 9.45
N GLU A 222 3.79 10.31 8.24
CA GLU A 222 4.40 11.55 7.72
C GLU A 222 4.01 12.78 8.57
N ILE A 223 2.79 12.85 9.11
CA ILE A 223 2.41 13.91 10.07
C ILE A 223 3.18 13.77 11.39
N ARG A 224 3.37 12.53 11.89
CA ARG A 224 4.15 12.25 13.11
C ARG A 224 5.62 12.62 12.93
N GLU A 225 6.24 12.20 11.82
CA GLU A 225 7.61 12.59 11.45
C GLU A 225 7.75 14.11 11.34
N ARG A 226 6.77 14.80 10.73
CA ARG A 226 6.78 16.27 10.62
C ARG A 226 6.58 16.97 11.97
N ASP A 227 5.74 16.45 12.86
CA ASP A 227 5.59 16.99 14.21
C ASP A 227 6.83 16.69 15.09
N GLU A 228 7.50 15.55 14.90
CA GLU A 228 8.78 15.22 15.53
C GLU A 228 9.93 16.07 14.96
N GLU A 229 9.95 16.37 13.65
CA GLU A 229 10.86 17.32 13.00
C GLU A 229 10.63 18.74 13.53
N ILE A 230 9.36 19.18 13.65
CA ILE A 230 8.98 20.47 14.23
C ILE A 230 9.37 20.56 15.71
N GLU A 231 9.19 19.50 16.50
CA GLU A 231 9.57 19.50 17.91
C GLU A 231 11.09 19.40 18.10
N ASN A 232 11.82 18.71 17.21
CA ASN A 232 13.28 18.78 17.14
C ASN A 232 13.74 20.20 16.77
N MET A 233 13.17 20.84 15.73
CA MET A 233 13.47 22.24 15.39
C MET A 233 13.14 23.20 16.55
N ARG A 234 12.05 22.99 17.30
CA ARG A 234 11.73 23.77 18.51
C ARG A 234 12.76 23.53 19.61
N ARG A 235 13.19 22.27 19.82
CA ARG A 235 14.21 21.89 20.80
C ARG A 235 15.55 22.51 20.46
N GLU A 236 15.97 22.47 19.20
CA GLU A 236 17.16 23.16 18.68
C GLU A 236 17.05 24.67 18.79
N LEU A 237 15.94 25.30 18.38
CA LEU A 237 15.72 26.73 18.58
C LEU A 237 15.74 27.12 20.06
N SER A 238 15.25 26.25 20.96
CA SER A 238 15.35 26.48 22.40
C SER A 238 16.79 26.35 22.91
N ALA A 239 17.58 25.42 22.35
CA ALA A 239 18.98 25.21 22.70
C ALA A 239 19.87 26.33 22.14
N ALA A 240 19.65 26.77 20.91
CA ALA A 240 20.27 27.92 20.28
C ALA A 240 19.93 29.22 21.03
N ARG A 241 18.67 29.39 21.45
CA ARG A 241 18.23 30.53 22.29
C ARG A 241 18.84 30.48 23.69
N LYS A 242 19.00 29.31 24.29
CA LYS A 242 19.75 29.13 25.55
C LYS A 242 21.24 29.44 25.39
N ARG A 243 21.88 28.97 24.31
CA ARG A 243 23.29 29.29 23.98
C ARG A 243 23.48 30.80 23.77
N ALA A 244 22.66 31.43 22.94
CA ALA A 244 22.69 32.88 22.74
C ALA A 244 22.44 33.67 24.03
N SER A 245 21.49 33.22 24.88
CA SER A 245 21.22 33.86 26.18
C SER A 245 22.33 33.65 27.22
N ALA A 246 23.14 32.59 27.09
CA ALA A 246 24.30 32.35 27.95
C ALA A 246 25.51 33.18 27.51
N ASP A 247 25.70 33.31 26.19
CA ASP A 247 26.81 34.08 25.59
C ASP A 247 26.65 35.59 25.84
N THR A 248 25.42 36.11 25.84
CA THR A 248 25.12 37.48 26.29
C THR A 248 25.31 37.72 27.80
N GLY A 249 25.52 36.67 28.60
CA GLY A 249 25.56 36.75 30.07
C GLY A 249 26.94 37.05 30.67
N ARG A 250 27.97 37.33 29.87
CA ARG A 250 29.39 37.33 30.34
C ARG A 250 30.20 38.59 30.01
N LEU A 251 29.55 39.75 29.79
CA LEU A 251 30.22 41.01 29.42
C LEU A 251 29.69 42.29 30.11
N GLU A 252 28.83 42.20 31.13
CA GLU A 252 28.28 43.38 31.85
C GLU A 252 28.53 43.35 33.38
N ASP A 253 29.68 42.85 33.84
CA ASP A 253 29.97 42.68 35.28
C ASP A 253 31.36 43.22 35.73
N GLU A 254 31.81 44.34 35.15
CA GLU A 254 33.01 45.07 35.67
C GLU A 254 32.95 46.61 35.51
N ILE A 255 31.88 47.25 35.99
CA ILE A 255 31.93 48.70 36.31
C ILE A 255 31.39 48.93 37.73
N ARG A 256 32.31 49.12 38.69
CA ARG A 256 31.98 49.50 40.06
C ARG A 256 31.67 51.00 40.16
N PHE A 257 30.50 51.37 40.69
CA PHE A 257 30.31 52.63 41.43
C PHE A 257 29.51 52.37 42.72
N PRO A 258 29.74 53.13 43.83
CA PRO A 258 29.48 52.59 45.16
C PRO A 258 28.40 53.30 45.98
N THR A 259 27.74 52.51 46.85
CA THR A 259 27.10 52.91 48.13
C THR A 259 25.89 53.86 48.12
N THR A 260 24.72 53.34 48.53
CA THR A 260 23.96 53.87 49.69
C THR A 260 22.89 52.85 50.15
N PRO A 261 22.47 52.83 51.43
CA PRO A 261 21.79 51.67 52.01
C PRO A 261 20.25 51.77 52.13
N GLN A 262 19.65 50.58 52.26
CA GLN A 262 18.33 50.22 52.82
C GLN A 262 17.39 51.33 53.35
N MET A 263 16.10 51.25 52.97
CA MET A 263 15.03 51.09 53.96
C MET A 263 13.72 50.46 53.41
N ASN A 264 13.33 49.34 54.02
CA ASN A 264 12.01 49.03 54.58
C ASN A 264 10.68 49.43 53.88
N SER A 265 9.75 48.45 53.91
CA SER A 265 8.37 48.58 54.45
C SER A 265 7.20 49.07 53.57
N ARG A 266 6.24 48.12 53.41
CA ARG A 266 4.76 48.27 53.45
C ARG A 266 3.99 48.79 52.21
N THR A 267 2.97 47.98 51.88
CA THR A 267 1.58 48.33 51.54
C THR A 267 1.20 49.83 51.47
N PHE A 268 0.49 50.23 50.40
CA PHE A 268 -0.97 50.42 50.46
C PHE A 268 -1.62 50.50 49.05
N ALA A 269 -2.92 50.80 49.03
CA ALA A 269 -3.92 50.56 47.99
C ALA A 269 -3.81 51.32 46.64
N GLN A 270 -4.72 50.92 45.73
CA GLN A 270 -5.42 51.73 44.70
C GLN A 270 -5.80 53.16 45.17
N PRO A 271 -6.17 54.13 44.27
CA PRO A 271 -6.76 53.91 42.94
C PRO A 271 -6.37 54.86 41.78
N SER A 272 -6.91 54.56 40.60
CA SER A 272 -7.45 55.49 39.58
C SER A 272 -6.82 56.89 39.40
N SER A 273 -6.21 57.12 38.23
CA SER A 273 -6.78 58.09 37.25
C SER A 273 -6.12 58.01 35.87
N THR A 274 -6.95 58.14 34.83
CA THR A 274 -6.53 58.63 33.50
C THR A 274 -6.79 60.13 33.43
N PRO A 275 -5.95 60.91 32.74
CA PRO A 275 -6.30 61.24 31.35
C PRO A 275 -5.10 61.24 30.39
N ALA A 276 -5.38 61.41 29.10
CA ALA A 276 -4.38 61.50 28.02
C ALA A 276 -3.89 62.95 27.79
N VAL A 277 -2.75 63.10 27.10
CA VAL A 277 -2.62 63.86 25.83
C VAL A 277 -1.20 63.73 25.26
N ASN A 278 -1.11 63.88 23.93
CA ASN A 278 0.09 63.90 23.08
C ASN A 278 1.33 64.61 23.66
N SER A 279 2.51 64.04 23.39
CA SER A 279 3.46 64.58 22.39
C SER A 279 4.55 63.56 22.09
N GLY A 280 5.11 63.59 20.87
CA GLY A 280 6.14 62.64 20.45
C GLY A 280 7.45 63.31 20.07
N ALA A 281 8.56 62.64 20.31
CA ALA A 281 9.85 62.90 19.66
C ALA A 281 10.73 61.66 19.69
N LEU A 282 11.43 61.41 18.57
CA LEU A 282 12.76 60.81 18.45
C LEU A 282 13.14 59.64 19.38
N LEU A 283 13.40 58.47 18.79
CA LEU A 283 14.73 57.87 18.87
C LEU A 283 14.99 56.90 17.71
N THR A 284 16.20 56.96 17.16
CA THR A 284 16.65 56.25 15.97
C THR A 284 16.89 54.76 16.25
N ARG A 285 16.40 53.87 15.38
CA ARG A 285 16.89 52.48 15.31
C ARG A 285 17.64 52.21 14.01
N LYS A 286 18.92 51.92 14.17
CA LYS A 286 19.94 51.66 13.15
C LYS A 286 19.65 50.34 12.42
N GLY A 287 19.20 50.41 11.18
CA GLY A 287 18.99 49.23 10.33
C GLY A 287 20.32 48.62 9.88
N MET A 288 20.54 47.33 10.16
CA MET A 288 21.67 46.55 9.68
C MET A 288 21.27 45.66 8.49
N GLY A 289 22.20 45.41 7.57
CA GLY A 289 22.13 44.26 6.65
C GLY A 289 21.13 44.37 5.50
N GLY A 290 21.28 45.37 4.63
CA GLY A 290 20.57 45.38 3.34
C GLY A 290 21.08 44.26 2.41
N ILE A 291 20.26 43.25 2.16
CA ILE A 291 20.55 42.18 1.18
C ILE A 291 20.24 42.72 -0.22
N VAL A 292 21.27 42.88 -1.05
CA VAL A 292 21.12 43.25 -2.46
C VAL A 292 20.92 41.99 -3.29
N ARG A 293 19.80 41.91 -4.03
CA ARG A 293 19.57 40.87 -5.05
C ARG A 293 20.15 41.31 -6.39
N THR A 294 20.73 40.38 -7.13
CA THR A 294 21.01 40.52 -8.56
C THR A 294 19.75 40.20 -9.38
N GLU A 295 19.66 40.75 -10.59
CA GLU A 295 18.46 40.60 -11.44
C GLU A 295 18.29 39.18 -12.01
N SER A 296 19.34 38.35 -11.98
CA SER A 296 19.30 36.92 -12.31
C SER A 296 18.87 36.01 -11.15
N GLY A 297 18.59 36.56 -9.96
CA GLY A 297 17.95 35.86 -8.84
C GLY A 297 18.85 34.98 -7.96
N SER A 298 20.09 34.68 -8.37
CA SER A 298 21.05 33.92 -7.56
C SER A 298 21.55 34.73 -6.35
N HIS A 299 21.65 34.08 -5.18
CA HIS A 299 22.10 34.71 -3.95
C HIS A 299 23.58 34.35 -3.69
N ILE A 300 24.46 35.35 -3.68
CA ILE A 300 25.90 35.16 -3.41
C ILE A 300 26.20 35.66 -1.98
N PRO A 301 26.60 34.77 -1.04
CA PRO A 301 27.03 35.20 0.28
C PRO A 301 28.43 35.86 0.24
N ASN A 302 28.58 36.98 0.95
CA ASN A 302 29.73 37.90 0.87
C ASN A 302 31.08 37.39 1.46
N ILE A 303 31.33 36.07 1.48
CA ILE A 303 32.41 35.46 2.26
C ILE A 303 33.63 35.02 1.40
N SER A 304 33.48 34.84 0.07
CA SER A 304 34.61 34.49 -0.82
C SER A 304 34.99 35.64 -1.76
N ARG A 305 36.12 36.29 -1.49
CA ARG A 305 36.82 37.19 -2.42
C ARG A 305 38.06 36.51 -3.01
N ARG A 306 37.87 35.43 -3.77
CA ARG A 306 38.88 34.88 -4.68
C ARG A 306 38.39 35.05 -6.12
N PRO A 307 39.18 35.62 -7.05
CA PRO A 307 38.81 35.68 -8.45
C PRO A 307 38.88 34.27 -9.06
N THR A 308 37.80 33.86 -9.73
CA THR A 308 37.77 32.61 -10.51
C THR A 308 38.59 32.81 -11.80
N PRO A 309 39.42 31.83 -12.22
CA PRO A 309 40.00 31.82 -13.56
C PRO A 309 38.92 31.80 -14.65
N ALA A 310 39.23 32.32 -15.84
CA ALA A 310 38.32 32.28 -16.97
C ALA A 310 38.14 30.85 -17.50
N PRO A 311 36.94 30.46 -17.99
CA PRO A 311 36.75 29.18 -18.64
C PRO A 311 37.45 29.14 -20.01
N SER A 312 38.11 28.03 -20.31
CA SER A 312 38.64 27.74 -21.64
C SER A 312 37.53 27.47 -22.66
N SER A 313 37.87 27.59 -23.95
CA SER A 313 36.94 27.54 -25.09
C SER A 313 36.15 26.22 -25.21
N PRO A 314 34.93 26.25 -25.79
CA PRO A 314 34.16 25.06 -26.11
C PRO A 314 34.49 24.53 -27.52
N ASP A 315 35.39 23.55 -27.62
CA ASP A 315 35.51 22.68 -28.81
C ASP A 315 34.99 21.29 -28.45
N ALA A 316 33.78 20.97 -28.94
CA ALA A 316 33.12 19.69 -28.74
C ALA A 316 32.04 19.46 -29.81
N ASP A 317 32.46 19.28 -31.06
CA ASP A 317 31.61 18.74 -32.13
C ASP A 317 31.28 17.27 -31.83
N MET A 318 30.31 17.07 -30.92
CA MET A 318 29.69 15.78 -30.62
C MET A 318 28.71 15.43 -31.74
N GLU A 319 29.24 15.11 -32.92
CA GLU A 319 28.47 14.49 -33.98
C GLU A 319 28.01 13.11 -33.49
N TYR A 320 26.68 12.93 -33.40
CA TYR A 320 26.08 11.64 -33.11
C TYR A 320 26.31 10.71 -34.32
N ASP A 321 26.74 9.47 -34.07
CA ASP A 321 26.29 8.38 -34.94
C ASP A 321 26.01 7.10 -34.14
N GLU A 322 25.12 6.27 -34.67
CA GLU A 322 24.32 5.32 -33.89
C GLU A 322 24.48 3.86 -34.35
N ARG A 323 25.07 3.03 -33.46
CA ARG A 323 24.92 1.56 -33.42
C ARG A 323 25.07 0.78 -34.75
N GLY A 324 26.25 0.82 -35.38
CA GLY A 324 26.61 -0.09 -36.48
C GLY A 324 27.04 -1.49 -36.02
N PHE A 325 26.09 -2.41 -35.80
CA PHE A 325 26.37 -3.78 -35.34
C PHE A 325 26.66 -4.73 -36.52
N THR A 326 27.92 -5.15 -36.72
CA THR A 326 28.28 -6.32 -37.54
C THR A 326 29.61 -6.93 -37.09
N ASN A 327 29.68 -8.26 -37.07
CA ASN A 327 30.95 -8.99 -37.03
C ASN A 327 31.71 -8.82 -38.37
N ASP A 328 33.04 -8.99 -38.35
CA ASP A 328 33.73 -10.20 -38.84
C ASP A 328 35.10 -9.88 -39.49
N THR A 329 35.92 -10.91 -39.67
CA THR A 329 37.13 -11.00 -40.51
C THR A 329 38.46 -10.38 -40.01
N SER A 330 39.42 -11.28 -39.82
CA SER A 330 40.85 -11.19 -40.20
C SER A 330 41.73 -10.02 -39.74
N GLY A 331 42.69 -10.36 -38.86
CA GLY A 331 44.11 -10.46 -39.26
C GLY A 331 44.85 -9.19 -39.71
N GLY A 332 45.73 -8.70 -38.83
CA GLY A 332 46.76 -7.71 -39.16
C GLY A 332 47.99 -7.91 -38.29
N ASP A 333 49.08 -8.42 -38.87
CA ASP A 333 50.37 -8.54 -38.20
C ASP A 333 50.94 -7.16 -37.84
N PHE A 334 51.46 -7.01 -36.62
CA PHE A 334 52.29 -5.86 -36.26
C PHE A 334 53.56 -6.30 -35.53
N HIS A 335 54.65 -6.35 -36.28
CA HIS A 335 56.01 -6.49 -35.77
C HIS A 335 56.41 -5.25 -34.94
N PRO A 336 56.93 -5.44 -33.71
CA PRO A 336 57.92 -4.54 -33.13
C PRO A 336 59.32 -5.08 -33.48
N SER A 337 59.97 -4.52 -34.49
CA SER A 337 61.36 -4.86 -34.82
C SER A 337 62.31 -4.29 -33.75
N LEU A 338 62.89 -5.19 -32.95
CA LEU A 338 63.98 -4.88 -32.01
C LEU A 338 65.24 -4.50 -32.79
N ASP A 339 65.65 -3.24 -32.73
CA ASP A 339 66.98 -2.81 -33.19
C ASP A 339 67.97 -2.90 -32.01
N THR A 340 68.69 -4.02 -31.94
CA THR A 340 69.65 -4.31 -30.86
C THR A 340 71.06 -4.56 -31.40
N THR A 341 71.82 -3.49 -31.57
CA THR A 341 73.29 -3.51 -31.64
C THR A 341 73.82 -2.53 -30.58
N SER A 342 74.09 -2.98 -29.36
CA SER A 342 75.33 -3.67 -28.93
C SER A 342 76.55 -2.75 -28.91
N HIS A 343 77.21 -2.72 -27.74
CA HIS A 343 78.63 -2.44 -27.43
C HIS A 343 79.54 -1.83 -28.53
N ASP A 344 80.45 -0.91 -28.21
CA ASP A 344 81.29 -0.94 -27.01
C ASP A 344 81.95 0.43 -26.68
N ASN A 345 82.54 0.54 -25.47
CA ASN A 345 83.51 1.53 -24.95
C ASN A 345 83.77 2.86 -25.73
N GLY A 346 83.75 4.05 -25.13
CA GLY A 346 83.95 4.41 -23.73
C GLY A 346 85.40 4.87 -23.47
N GLY A 347 85.60 6.14 -23.06
CA GLY A 347 86.91 6.68 -22.67
C GLY A 347 87.32 7.99 -23.38
N VAL A 348 87.66 9.01 -22.60
CA VAL A 348 88.22 10.31 -23.03
C VAL A 348 89.36 10.66 -22.05
N LEU A 349 90.31 11.52 -22.47
CA LEU A 349 91.48 12.01 -21.68
C LEU A 349 92.62 10.98 -21.46
N ILE A 350 93.85 11.37 -21.11
CA ILE A 350 94.80 12.34 -21.73
C ILE A 350 96.23 12.01 -21.21
N ASN A 351 97.28 12.33 -21.98
CA ASN A 351 98.72 12.45 -21.62
C ASN A 351 99.34 11.65 -20.43
N SER A 352 100.43 10.89 -20.68
CA SER A 352 101.82 11.32 -20.30
C SER A 352 102.92 10.22 -20.35
N ALA A 353 104.02 10.55 -21.05
CA ALA A 353 105.45 10.37 -20.68
C ALA A 353 106.12 8.99 -20.35
N GLU A 354 107.43 8.95 -20.66
CA GLU A 354 108.54 8.21 -19.99
C GLU A 354 108.54 6.65 -19.97
N THR A 355 109.61 5.90 -20.32
CA THR A 355 111.06 6.17 -20.45
C THR A 355 111.78 5.14 -21.37
N ARG A 356 113.03 5.45 -21.78
CA ARG A 356 114.16 4.51 -22.11
C ARG A 356 114.00 3.52 -23.30
N ALA A 357 115.02 3.20 -24.11
CA ALA A 357 116.43 3.61 -24.18
C ALA A 357 117.06 3.21 -25.56
N THR A 358 118.36 3.52 -25.75
CA THR A 358 119.26 3.10 -26.88
C THR A 358 119.02 3.79 -28.23
N GLN A 359 120.02 4.09 -29.07
CA GLN A 359 121.49 4.09 -28.90
C GLN A 359 122.17 4.94 -30.03
N ASN A 360 123.28 5.62 -29.70
CA ASN A 360 124.42 6.04 -30.57
C ASN A 360 124.14 6.91 -31.84
N GLY A 361 125.04 7.76 -32.34
CA GLY A 361 126.37 8.21 -31.91
C GLY A 361 126.58 9.70 -32.27
N GLU A 362 127.51 10.44 -31.67
CA GLU A 362 128.93 10.57 -32.07
C GLU A 362 129.17 11.39 -33.37
N GLN A 363 130.15 12.30 -33.49
CA GLN A 363 131.12 12.89 -32.54
C GLN A 363 131.75 14.19 -33.14
N SER A 364 132.55 14.91 -32.34
CA SER A 364 133.77 15.71 -32.67
C SER A 364 133.97 16.33 -34.08
N LEU A 365 134.08 17.65 -34.24
CA LEU A 365 135.22 18.56 -33.92
C LEU A 365 136.47 18.47 -34.85
N SER A 366 136.79 19.64 -35.45
CA SER A 366 138.14 20.18 -35.75
C SER A 366 138.97 19.65 -36.95
N GLY A 367 139.52 20.59 -37.77
CA GLY A 367 140.85 20.40 -38.36
C GLY A 367 141.21 21.06 -39.72
N ARG A 368 142.05 22.12 -39.65
CA ARG A 368 143.41 22.19 -40.25
C ARG A 368 143.69 22.93 -41.60
N LEU A 369 144.66 23.89 -41.53
CA LEU A 369 145.38 24.66 -42.60
C LEU A 369 144.49 25.59 -43.45
N GLU A 370 144.88 26.81 -43.89
CA GLU A 370 146.11 27.64 -43.81
C GLU A 370 145.70 29.16 -43.88
N THR A 371 146.51 30.23 -43.88
CA THR A 371 147.95 30.46 -44.15
C THR A 371 148.58 31.57 -43.24
N ALA A 372 149.90 31.78 -43.43
CA ALA A 372 150.81 32.77 -42.82
C ALA A 372 150.34 34.22 -42.53
N GLY A 373 150.83 34.80 -41.42
CA GLY A 373 151.06 36.26 -41.30
C GLY A 373 151.11 36.89 -39.88
N SER A 374 152.29 37.41 -39.47
CA SER A 374 152.46 38.47 -38.45
C SER A 374 152.08 38.17 -36.97
N GLU A 375 152.86 37.32 -36.28
CA GLU A 375 152.83 37.22 -34.81
C GLU A 375 153.53 38.43 -34.13
N ALA A 376 152.77 39.26 -33.40
CA ALA A 376 153.29 40.16 -32.36
C ALA A 376 152.17 40.83 -31.55
N ARG A 377 151.12 41.32 -32.24
CA ARG A 377 150.06 42.17 -31.65
C ARG A 377 148.84 41.41 -31.14
N PHE A 378 148.66 40.16 -31.57
CA PHE A 378 147.47 39.35 -31.33
C PHE A 378 147.27 38.97 -29.84
N ASN A 379 148.38 38.70 -29.14
CA ASN A 379 148.36 38.06 -27.81
C ASN A 379 147.74 38.92 -26.69
N LEU A 380 147.67 40.25 -26.84
CA LEU A 380 147.02 41.13 -25.86
C LEU A 380 145.49 41.17 -26.07
N GLN A 381 145.04 41.24 -27.32
CA GLN A 381 143.62 41.30 -27.67
C GLN A 381 142.91 39.99 -27.29
N HIS A 382 143.54 38.85 -27.59
CA HIS A 382 142.98 37.52 -27.30
C HIS A 382 142.77 37.25 -25.80
N ARG A 383 143.49 37.94 -24.90
CA ARG A 383 143.30 37.78 -23.45
C ARG A 383 142.01 38.45 -22.95
N LEU A 384 141.75 39.69 -23.37
CA LEU A 384 140.50 40.39 -23.04
C LEU A 384 139.28 39.75 -23.70
N GLU A 385 139.46 39.10 -24.85
CA GLU A 385 138.42 38.36 -25.55
C GLU A 385 138.12 36.98 -24.92
N LEU A 386 139.06 36.42 -24.13
CA LEU A 386 138.81 35.25 -23.28
C LEU A 386 138.08 35.66 -22.00
N GLU A 387 138.55 36.70 -21.29
CA GLU A 387 137.94 37.16 -20.04
C GLU A 387 136.47 37.61 -20.22
N ASN A 388 136.13 38.24 -21.35
CA ASN A 388 134.75 38.53 -21.74
C ASN A 388 133.94 37.28 -22.16
N ARG A 389 134.58 36.22 -22.69
CA ARG A 389 133.90 34.95 -22.96
C ARG A 389 133.59 34.23 -21.65
N ASP A 390 134.54 34.15 -20.73
CA ASP A 390 134.37 33.45 -19.45
C ASP A 390 133.30 34.11 -18.59
N ALA A 391 133.29 35.46 -18.52
CA ALA A 391 132.20 36.21 -17.85
C ALA A 391 130.82 35.97 -18.49
N ARG A 392 130.75 35.83 -19.83
CA ARG A 392 129.50 35.53 -20.54
C ARG A 392 129.08 34.06 -20.40
N ILE A 393 130.03 33.13 -20.31
CA ILE A 393 129.77 31.71 -20.02
C ILE A 393 129.22 31.56 -18.59
N ALA A 394 129.78 32.27 -17.61
CA ALA A 394 129.24 32.30 -16.25
C ALA A 394 127.79 32.81 -16.23
N ALA A 395 127.52 33.98 -16.83
CA ALA A 395 126.17 34.55 -16.90
C ALA A 395 125.16 33.64 -17.61
N LEU A 396 125.56 32.97 -18.71
CA LEU A 396 124.72 31.99 -19.40
C LEU A 396 124.53 30.69 -18.58
N THR A 397 125.50 30.31 -17.75
CA THR A 397 125.38 29.14 -16.86
C THR A 397 124.42 29.44 -15.71
N ASP A 398 124.47 30.65 -15.15
CA ASP A 398 123.50 31.12 -14.15
C ASP A 398 122.09 31.24 -14.76
N GLU A 399 121.95 31.78 -15.98
CA GLU A 399 120.68 31.85 -16.71
C GLU A 399 120.11 30.44 -17.01
N ILE A 400 120.95 29.49 -17.43
CA ILE A 400 120.55 28.08 -17.60
C ILE A 400 120.13 27.47 -16.26
N GLY A 401 120.83 27.77 -15.16
CA GLY A 401 120.47 27.30 -13.81
C GLY A 401 119.16 27.90 -13.28
N ASP A 402 118.88 29.16 -13.58
CA ASP A 402 117.61 29.83 -13.29
C ASP A 402 116.46 29.24 -14.13
N LEU A 403 116.69 28.99 -15.42
CA LEU A 403 115.72 28.35 -16.30
C LEU A 403 115.44 26.89 -15.88
N GLN A 404 116.46 26.13 -15.49
CA GLN A 404 116.28 24.78 -14.95
C GLN A 404 115.50 24.77 -13.64
N ARG A 405 115.73 25.74 -12.75
CA ARG A 405 114.91 25.91 -11.53
C ARG A 405 113.46 26.25 -11.86
N ARG A 406 113.21 27.18 -12.78
CA ARG A 406 111.83 27.49 -13.23
C ARG A 406 111.14 26.29 -13.87
N VAL A 407 111.81 25.52 -14.72
CA VAL A 407 111.25 24.31 -15.33
C VAL A 407 110.95 23.24 -14.26
N ALA A 408 111.74 23.13 -13.20
CA ALA A 408 111.44 22.23 -12.08
C ALA A 408 110.25 22.74 -11.23
N GLU A 409 110.15 24.04 -10.98
CA GLU A 409 109.02 24.68 -10.29
C GLU A 409 107.72 24.54 -11.09
N ASP A 410 107.75 24.80 -12.40
CA ASP A 410 106.63 24.59 -13.33
C ASP A 410 106.23 23.11 -13.42
N ALA A 411 107.20 22.18 -13.45
CA ALA A 411 106.91 20.74 -13.46
C ALA A 411 106.21 20.29 -12.16
N LEU A 412 106.63 20.81 -10.99
CA LEU A 412 105.95 20.57 -9.72
C LEU A 412 104.55 21.20 -9.68
N LEU A 413 104.39 22.40 -10.24
CA LEU A 413 103.08 23.06 -10.36
C LEU A 413 102.12 22.31 -11.31
N VAL A 414 102.63 21.78 -12.42
CA VAL A 414 101.87 20.93 -13.35
C VAL A 414 101.52 19.61 -12.69
N GLY A 415 102.43 18.97 -11.95
CA GLY A 415 102.14 17.76 -11.18
C GLY A 415 101.07 17.99 -10.11
N SER A 416 101.14 19.11 -9.38
CA SER A 416 100.12 19.50 -8.40
C SER A 416 98.75 19.73 -9.05
N LYS A 417 98.71 20.40 -10.21
CA LYS A 417 97.46 20.63 -10.95
C LYS A 417 96.91 19.36 -11.59
N ALA A 418 97.75 18.43 -12.03
CA ALA A 418 97.31 17.13 -12.52
C ALA A 418 96.69 16.28 -11.40
N ALA A 419 97.23 16.35 -10.18
CA ALA A 419 96.63 15.73 -9.01
C ALA A 419 95.28 16.37 -8.62
N GLU A 420 95.21 17.71 -8.62
CA GLU A 420 93.97 18.47 -8.37
C GLU A 420 92.89 18.15 -9.42
N ILE A 421 93.25 18.08 -10.70
CA ILE A 421 92.35 17.68 -11.79
C ILE A 421 91.87 16.24 -11.58
N ALA A 422 92.75 15.29 -11.28
CA ALA A 422 92.36 13.90 -11.04
C ALA A 422 91.44 13.73 -9.80
N GLU A 423 91.65 14.53 -8.75
CA GLU A 423 90.77 14.55 -7.57
C GLU A 423 89.39 15.17 -7.90
N LEU A 424 89.36 16.22 -8.71
CA LEU A 424 88.11 16.82 -9.21
C LEU A 424 87.36 15.90 -10.17
N GLU A 425 88.04 15.26 -11.11
CA GLU A 425 87.46 14.27 -12.04
C GLU A 425 86.87 13.08 -11.29
N LYS A 426 87.60 12.56 -10.28
CA LYS A 426 87.06 11.54 -9.38
C LYS A 426 85.84 12.05 -8.60
N SER A 427 85.91 13.23 -8.00
CA SER A 427 84.79 13.83 -7.24
C SER A 427 83.55 14.06 -8.11
N VAL A 428 83.73 14.42 -9.39
CA VAL A 428 82.65 14.49 -10.38
C VAL A 428 82.12 13.10 -10.72
N SER A 429 82.97 12.09 -10.94
CA SER A 429 82.55 10.70 -11.19
C SER A 429 81.76 10.11 -10.03
N ASP A 430 82.29 10.22 -8.79
CA ASP A 430 81.62 9.77 -7.56
C ASP A 430 80.24 10.45 -7.41
N ARG A 431 80.14 11.74 -7.77
CA ARG A 431 78.88 12.50 -7.76
C ARG A 431 77.92 12.12 -8.89
N VAL A 432 78.41 11.78 -10.09
CA VAL A 432 77.58 11.28 -11.20
C VAL A 432 76.98 9.93 -10.82
N SER A 433 77.78 8.97 -10.35
CA SER A 433 77.29 7.67 -9.90
C SER A 433 76.31 7.78 -8.72
N ALA A 434 76.51 8.73 -7.80
CA ALA A 434 75.55 9.01 -6.73
C ALA A 434 74.22 9.61 -7.23
N LEU A 435 74.23 10.38 -8.32
CA LEU A 435 73.02 10.89 -8.96
C LEU A 435 72.31 9.82 -9.80
N GLU A 436 73.05 8.97 -10.50
CA GLU A 436 72.51 7.82 -11.26
C GLU A 436 71.82 6.82 -10.33
N ALA A 437 72.43 6.49 -9.18
CA ALA A 437 71.80 5.66 -8.15
C ALA A 437 70.49 6.28 -7.61
N LEU A 438 70.46 7.59 -7.39
CA LEU A 438 69.28 8.32 -6.90
C LEU A 438 68.19 8.47 -7.98
N VAL A 439 68.55 8.44 -9.28
CA VAL A 439 67.59 8.31 -10.38
C VAL A 439 67.00 6.91 -10.39
N SER A 440 67.83 5.86 -10.31
CA SER A 440 67.36 4.46 -10.24
C SER A 440 66.39 4.23 -9.07
N GLU A 441 66.71 4.73 -7.87
CA GLU A 441 65.83 4.66 -6.69
C GLU A 441 64.48 5.35 -6.95
N ARG A 442 64.48 6.47 -7.68
CA ARG A 442 63.23 7.19 -8.02
C ARG A 442 62.42 6.47 -9.09
N ASP A 443 63.07 5.88 -10.08
CA ASP A 443 62.39 5.15 -11.14
C ASP A 443 61.77 3.86 -10.59
N GLU A 444 62.44 3.16 -9.66
CA GLU A 444 61.86 2.05 -8.88
C GLU A 444 60.62 2.49 -8.07
N VAL A 445 60.66 3.67 -7.44
CA VAL A 445 59.51 4.24 -6.72
C VAL A 445 58.37 4.65 -7.68
N ILE A 446 58.70 5.18 -8.86
CA ILE A 446 57.72 5.54 -9.90
C ILE A 446 57.03 4.28 -10.44
N ASP A 447 57.76 3.20 -10.73
CA ASP A 447 57.17 1.93 -11.16
C ASP A 447 56.35 1.26 -10.04
N SER A 448 56.80 1.34 -8.79
CA SER A 448 56.03 0.89 -7.63
C SER A 448 54.69 1.62 -7.49
N LEU A 449 54.70 2.95 -7.60
CA LEU A 449 53.48 3.78 -7.58
C LEU A 449 52.61 3.56 -8.84
N GLY A 450 53.22 3.34 -10.01
CA GLY A 450 52.53 2.97 -11.24
C GLY A 450 51.79 1.64 -11.11
N ASN A 451 52.42 0.65 -10.48
CA ASN A 451 51.79 -0.63 -10.16
C ASN A 451 50.66 -0.49 -9.12
N GLN A 452 50.83 0.34 -8.09
CA GLN A 452 49.76 0.63 -7.13
C GLN A 452 48.55 1.30 -7.81
N ASN A 453 48.78 2.27 -8.69
CA ASN A 453 47.71 2.91 -9.47
C ASN A 453 46.97 1.89 -10.35
N ARG A 454 47.70 1.01 -11.06
CA ARG A 454 47.10 -0.09 -11.85
C ARG A 454 46.23 -1.01 -10.98
N THR A 455 46.65 -1.33 -9.75
CA THR A 455 45.81 -2.12 -8.82
C THR A 455 44.56 -1.37 -8.37
N TYR A 456 44.67 -0.08 -8.02
CA TYR A 456 43.48 0.72 -7.65
C TYR A 456 42.52 0.93 -8.84
N GLU A 457 43.02 1.06 -10.07
CA GLU A 457 42.19 1.11 -11.28
C GLU A 457 41.44 -0.20 -11.51
N ALA A 458 42.10 -1.35 -11.29
CA ALA A 458 41.47 -2.67 -11.35
C ALA A 458 40.42 -2.88 -10.24
N GLU A 459 40.69 -2.45 -9.01
CA GLU A 459 39.73 -2.46 -7.90
C GLU A 459 38.52 -1.56 -8.20
N LEU A 460 38.74 -0.35 -8.73
CA LEU A 460 37.67 0.56 -9.14
C LEU A 460 36.84 -0.01 -10.32
N ALA A 461 37.45 -0.76 -11.23
CA ALA A 461 36.72 -1.48 -12.28
C ALA A 461 35.86 -2.61 -11.68
N ALA A 462 36.43 -3.44 -10.80
CA ALA A 462 35.71 -4.52 -10.13
C ALA A 462 34.55 -4.01 -9.25
N LEU A 463 34.74 -2.89 -8.55
CA LEU A 463 33.69 -2.22 -7.79
C LEU A 463 32.57 -1.66 -8.68
N ARG A 464 32.91 -1.05 -9.82
CA ARG A 464 31.91 -0.57 -10.80
C ARG A 464 31.08 -1.73 -11.36
N ASP A 465 31.70 -2.85 -11.69
CA ASP A 465 30.97 -4.02 -12.19
C ASP A 465 30.18 -4.74 -11.09
N SER A 466 30.66 -4.74 -9.85
CA SER A 466 29.86 -5.19 -8.70
C SER A 466 28.65 -4.28 -8.46
N TRP A 467 28.77 -2.97 -8.70
CA TRP A 467 27.67 -2.01 -8.57
C TRP A 467 26.64 -2.18 -9.69
N LYS A 468 27.07 -2.38 -10.95
CA LYS A 468 26.18 -2.75 -12.06
C LYS A 468 25.37 -4.01 -11.75
N ARG A 469 26.01 -5.09 -11.27
CA ARG A 469 25.32 -6.33 -10.89
C ARG A 469 24.32 -6.12 -9.74
N ALA A 470 24.62 -5.19 -8.82
CA ALA A 470 23.66 -4.82 -7.77
C ALA A 470 22.45 -4.07 -8.34
N ASP A 471 22.66 -3.15 -9.29
CA ASP A 471 21.58 -2.42 -9.99
C ASP A 471 20.73 -3.36 -10.88
N GLU A 472 21.35 -4.32 -11.55
CA GLU A 472 20.70 -5.43 -12.26
C GLU A 472 19.86 -6.32 -11.32
N MET A 473 20.32 -6.55 -10.08
CA MET A 473 19.50 -7.23 -9.07
C MET A 473 18.36 -6.34 -8.54
N VAL A 474 18.56 -5.04 -8.36
CA VAL A 474 17.51 -4.10 -7.90
C VAL A 474 16.42 -3.97 -8.96
N THR A 475 16.78 -3.81 -10.23
CA THR A 475 15.83 -3.73 -11.35
C THR A 475 15.06 -5.03 -11.52
N THR A 476 15.72 -6.19 -11.57
CA THR A 476 15.02 -7.49 -11.68
C THR A 476 14.21 -7.87 -10.44
N THR A 477 14.53 -7.36 -9.24
CA THR A 477 13.65 -7.53 -8.07
C THR A 477 12.48 -6.55 -8.06
N ALA A 478 12.63 -5.33 -8.57
CA ALA A 478 11.53 -4.39 -8.79
C ALA A 478 10.53 -4.89 -9.87
N GLU A 479 11.01 -5.50 -10.95
CA GLU A 479 10.14 -6.16 -11.95
C GLU A 479 9.35 -7.32 -11.33
N ARG A 480 9.99 -8.15 -10.50
CA ARG A 480 9.31 -9.22 -9.74
C ARG A 480 8.27 -8.66 -8.77
N LEU A 481 8.58 -7.56 -8.08
CA LEU A 481 7.62 -6.87 -7.21
C LEU A 481 6.38 -6.41 -8.01
N ALA A 482 6.59 -5.68 -9.11
CA ALA A 482 5.50 -5.17 -9.95
C ALA A 482 4.62 -6.30 -10.54
N THR A 483 5.20 -7.43 -10.91
CA THR A 483 4.41 -8.61 -11.35
C THR A 483 3.63 -9.28 -10.21
N ALA A 484 4.17 -9.29 -8.99
CA ALA A 484 3.46 -9.79 -7.81
C ALA A 484 2.31 -8.85 -7.41
N GLU A 485 2.52 -7.53 -7.43
CA GLU A 485 1.49 -6.51 -7.19
C GLU A 485 0.34 -6.62 -8.20
N ALA A 486 0.66 -6.78 -9.49
CA ALA A 486 -0.35 -7.00 -10.52
C ALA A 486 -1.20 -8.27 -10.28
N LEU A 487 -0.56 -9.35 -9.81
CA LEU A 487 -1.24 -10.60 -9.45
C LEU A 487 -2.11 -10.44 -8.19
N VAL A 488 -1.68 -9.66 -7.20
CA VAL A 488 -2.50 -9.31 -6.02
C VAL A 488 -3.75 -8.52 -6.44
N VAL A 489 -3.62 -7.54 -7.33
CA VAL A 489 -4.76 -6.78 -7.87
C VAL A 489 -5.73 -7.69 -8.65
N GLU A 490 -5.23 -8.67 -9.41
CA GLU A 490 -6.10 -9.66 -10.06
C GLU A 490 -6.83 -10.54 -9.03
N LEU A 491 -6.14 -11.05 -8.01
CA LEU A 491 -6.75 -11.85 -6.95
C LEU A 491 -7.76 -11.04 -6.12
N GLN A 492 -7.53 -9.75 -5.88
CA GLN A 492 -8.51 -8.85 -5.28
C GLN A 492 -9.76 -8.71 -6.16
N ALA A 493 -9.61 -8.51 -7.47
CA ALA A 493 -10.73 -8.44 -8.40
C ALA A 493 -11.51 -9.76 -8.50
N GLN A 494 -10.83 -10.91 -8.39
CA GLN A 494 -11.46 -12.23 -8.29
C GLN A 494 -12.19 -12.40 -6.93
N ARG A 495 -11.58 -12.01 -5.80
CA ARG A 495 -12.21 -11.98 -4.46
C ARG A 495 -13.49 -11.14 -4.47
N GLU A 496 -13.44 -9.94 -5.04
CA GLU A 496 -14.62 -9.09 -5.23
C GLU A 496 -15.70 -9.76 -6.10
N SER A 497 -15.32 -10.45 -7.17
CA SER A 497 -16.26 -11.19 -8.02
C SER A 497 -17.00 -12.29 -7.26
N GLU A 498 -16.27 -13.10 -6.48
CA GLU A 498 -16.88 -14.15 -5.63
C GLU A 498 -17.70 -13.57 -4.48
N VAL A 499 -17.23 -12.50 -3.80
CA VAL A 499 -18.02 -11.80 -2.78
C VAL A 499 -19.33 -11.28 -3.39
N ARG A 500 -19.32 -10.70 -4.59
CA ARG A 500 -20.54 -10.25 -5.30
C ARG A 500 -21.47 -11.42 -5.67
N LYS A 501 -20.93 -12.61 -5.97
CA LYS A 501 -21.73 -13.85 -6.20
C LYS A 501 -22.36 -14.34 -4.91
N VAL A 502 -21.60 -14.48 -3.83
CA VAL A 502 -22.10 -14.85 -2.49
C VAL A 502 -23.17 -13.87 -2.02
N ASP A 503 -22.92 -12.57 -2.15
CA ASP A 503 -23.85 -11.51 -1.78
C ASP A 503 -25.16 -11.56 -2.61
N ASN A 504 -25.12 -12.04 -3.86
CA ASN A 504 -26.32 -12.31 -4.66
C ASN A 504 -27.05 -13.60 -4.25
N LEU A 505 -26.31 -14.68 -3.95
CA LEU A 505 -26.87 -15.94 -3.44
C LEU A 505 -27.56 -15.73 -2.08
N THR A 506 -26.97 -14.94 -1.18
CA THR A 506 -27.58 -14.55 0.10
C THR A 506 -28.88 -13.80 -0.11
N LYS A 507 -28.94 -12.82 -1.03
CA LYS A 507 -30.19 -12.12 -1.36
C LYS A 507 -31.26 -13.04 -1.96
N SER A 508 -30.86 -14.03 -2.76
CA SER A 508 -31.77 -15.06 -3.27
C SER A 508 -32.29 -15.97 -2.15
N SER A 509 -31.42 -16.40 -1.23
CA SER A 509 -31.79 -17.16 -0.03
C SER A 509 -32.75 -16.37 0.87
N GLU A 510 -32.52 -15.08 1.11
CA GLU A 510 -33.47 -14.21 1.80
C GLU A 510 -34.84 -14.12 1.10
N GLN A 511 -34.87 -14.10 -0.24
CA GLN A 511 -36.12 -14.09 -1.00
C GLN A 511 -36.86 -15.42 -0.88
N LEU A 512 -36.16 -16.54 -0.92
CA LEU A 512 -36.73 -17.87 -0.71
C LEU A 512 -37.24 -18.05 0.73
N LEU A 513 -36.53 -17.54 1.74
CA LEU A 513 -36.98 -17.52 3.13
C LEU A 513 -38.23 -16.66 3.29
N ARG A 514 -38.26 -15.42 2.77
CA ARG A 514 -39.46 -14.56 2.81
C ARG A 514 -40.65 -15.19 2.06
N SER A 515 -40.39 -15.91 0.97
CA SER A 515 -41.42 -16.68 0.25
C SER A 515 -41.96 -17.82 1.12
N LYS A 516 -41.08 -18.62 1.72
CA LYS A 516 -41.42 -19.69 2.67
C LYS A 516 -42.24 -19.16 3.85
N ASP A 517 -41.82 -18.05 4.47
CA ASP A 517 -42.53 -17.43 5.59
C ASP A 517 -43.92 -16.93 5.16
N SER A 518 -44.03 -16.34 3.96
CA SER A 518 -45.33 -15.94 3.40
C SER A 518 -46.25 -17.16 3.22
N MET A 519 -45.76 -18.23 2.58
CA MET A 519 -46.50 -19.48 2.40
C MET A 519 -46.87 -20.15 3.73
N GLN A 520 -46.01 -20.05 4.75
CA GLN A 520 -46.29 -20.53 6.10
C GLN A 520 -47.43 -19.74 6.76
N THR A 521 -47.40 -18.40 6.69
CA THR A 521 -48.51 -17.58 7.21
C THR A 521 -49.83 -17.79 6.46
N GLU A 522 -49.78 -18.14 5.17
CA GLU A 522 -50.97 -18.51 4.40
C GLU A 522 -51.49 -19.91 4.78
N LEU A 523 -50.60 -20.88 5.00
CA LEU A 523 -50.94 -22.20 5.57
C LEU A 523 -51.60 -22.07 6.94
N ASP A 524 -51.04 -21.27 7.84
CA ASP A 524 -51.58 -21.09 9.18
C ASP A 524 -52.90 -20.30 9.16
N ARG A 525 -53.09 -19.36 8.22
CA ARG A 525 -54.38 -18.70 7.97
C ARG A 525 -55.42 -19.63 7.34
N LEU A 526 -55.00 -20.62 6.54
CA LEU A 526 -55.91 -21.66 6.04
C LEU A 526 -56.29 -22.64 7.17
N ARG A 527 -55.37 -22.92 8.11
CA ARG A 527 -55.66 -23.69 9.33
C ARG A 527 -56.66 -22.97 10.24
N THR A 528 -56.53 -21.66 10.51
CA THR A 528 -57.53 -20.96 11.34
C THR A 528 -58.90 -20.93 10.67
N LYS A 529 -58.97 -20.72 9.34
CA LYS A 529 -60.22 -20.85 8.59
C LYS A 529 -60.83 -22.25 8.66
N TYR A 530 -59.99 -23.29 8.67
CA TYR A 530 -60.46 -24.67 8.80
C TYR A 530 -61.06 -24.91 10.19
N THR A 531 -60.40 -24.47 11.26
CA THR A 531 -60.95 -24.57 12.63
C THR A 531 -62.18 -23.68 12.82
N GLU A 532 -62.23 -22.48 12.22
CA GLU A 532 -63.43 -21.62 12.18
C GLU A 532 -64.62 -22.36 11.51
N ILE A 533 -64.37 -23.11 10.43
CA ILE A 533 -65.38 -23.94 9.75
C ILE A 533 -65.79 -25.15 10.61
N GLU A 534 -64.86 -25.80 11.31
CA GLU A 534 -65.19 -26.90 12.24
C GLU A 534 -66.01 -26.41 13.43
N GLU A 535 -65.68 -25.26 14.02
CA GLU A 535 -66.45 -24.61 15.09
C GLU A 535 -67.86 -24.22 14.63
N VAL A 536 -67.99 -23.59 13.45
CA VAL A 536 -69.30 -23.25 12.87
C VAL A 536 -70.12 -24.49 12.54
N ASN A 537 -69.50 -25.56 12.02
CA ASN A 537 -70.19 -26.83 11.75
C ASN A 537 -70.62 -27.52 13.06
N GLY A 538 -69.79 -27.47 14.11
CA GLY A 538 -70.15 -27.93 15.45
C GLY A 538 -71.32 -27.14 16.05
N ALA A 539 -71.30 -25.81 15.91
CA ALA A 539 -72.40 -24.95 16.32
C ALA A 539 -73.70 -25.26 15.56
N LEU A 540 -73.64 -25.44 14.23
CA LEU A 540 -74.79 -25.84 13.40
C LEU A 540 -75.33 -27.23 13.77
N LEU A 541 -74.48 -28.17 14.17
CA LEU A 541 -74.91 -29.49 14.67
C LEU A 541 -75.60 -29.39 16.04
N ILE A 542 -75.15 -28.49 16.91
CA ILE A 542 -75.81 -28.19 18.20
C ILE A 542 -77.13 -27.46 17.96
N GLU A 543 -77.17 -26.45 17.10
CA GLU A 543 -78.38 -25.71 16.72
C GLU A 543 -79.43 -26.64 16.10
N LYS A 544 -79.02 -27.51 15.15
CA LYS A 544 -79.88 -28.55 14.58
C LYS A 544 -80.42 -29.52 15.64
N ARG A 545 -79.60 -29.88 16.64
CA ARG A 545 -80.05 -30.72 17.77
C ARG A 545 -81.04 -29.97 18.66
N ASN A 546 -80.79 -28.69 18.94
CA ASN A 546 -81.68 -27.87 19.75
C ASN A 546 -83.03 -27.66 19.04
N ALA A 547 -83.04 -27.34 17.75
CA ALA A 547 -84.26 -27.25 16.94
C ALA A 547 -85.01 -28.59 16.84
N MET A 548 -84.31 -29.73 16.84
CA MET A 548 -84.92 -31.05 16.91
C MET A 548 -85.57 -31.32 18.28
N ASN A 549 -84.87 -31.00 19.38
CA ASN A 549 -85.44 -31.08 20.74
C ASN A 549 -86.65 -30.13 20.89
N GLU A 550 -86.57 -28.92 20.32
CA GLU A 550 -87.63 -27.91 20.35
C GLU A 550 -88.85 -28.38 19.56
N ALA A 551 -88.65 -28.99 18.39
CA ALA A 551 -89.72 -29.66 17.63
C ALA A 551 -90.35 -30.83 18.40
N GLU A 552 -89.58 -31.59 19.18
CA GLU A 552 -90.11 -32.63 20.08
C GLU A 552 -90.90 -32.03 21.25
N THR A 553 -90.45 -30.92 21.86
CA THR A 553 -91.23 -30.24 22.92
C THR A 553 -92.50 -29.60 22.37
N LEU A 554 -92.43 -28.93 21.21
CA LEU A 554 -93.60 -28.34 20.55
C LEU A 554 -94.59 -29.41 20.11
N ARG A 555 -94.11 -30.59 19.68
CA ARG A 555 -94.97 -31.75 19.43
C ARG A 555 -95.66 -32.24 20.71
N GLY A 556 -94.92 -32.35 21.81
CA GLY A 556 -95.49 -32.68 23.12
C GLY A 556 -96.47 -31.63 23.64
N GLU A 557 -96.29 -30.36 23.30
CA GLU A 557 -97.25 -29.29 23.58
C GLU A 557 -98.47 -29.34 22.67
N VAL A 558 -98.33 -29.66 21.38
CA VAL A 558 -99.46 -29.95 20.48
C VAL A 558 -100.26 -31.15 20.97
N ASP A 559 -99.61 -32.22 21.43
CA ASP A 559 -100.29 -33.40 21.98
C ASP A 559 -101.02 -33.07 23.30
N ARG A 560 -100.43 -32.25 24.19
CA ARG A 560 -101.12 -31.71 25.38
C ARG A 560 -102.28 -30.79 25.01
N LEU A 561 -102.09 -29.91 24.03
CA LEU A 561 -103.15 -29.01 23.56
C LEU A 561 -104.31 -29.80 22.97
N ASN A 562 -104.05 -30.85 22.19
CA ASN A 562 -105.07 -31.77 21.69
C ASN A 562 -105.84 -32.48 22.83
N VAL A 563 -105.18 -32.83 23.95
CA VAL A 563 -105.87 -33.30 25.16
C VAL A 563 -106.76 -32.19 25.73
N THR A 564 -106.23 -30.99 25.98
CA THR A 564 -107.04 -29.88 26.54
C THR A 564 -108.15 -29.40 25.62
N VAL A 565 -108.02 -29.55 24.30
CA VAL A 565 -109.06 -29.24 23.30
C VAL A 565 -110.16 -30.30 23.32
N ASN A 566 -109.82 -31.58 23.55
CA ASN A 566 -110.83 -32.62 23.79
C ASN A 566 -111.53 -32.45 25.15
N GLU A 567 -110.80 -32.08 26.20
CA GLU A 567 -111.36 -31.74 27.51
C GLU A 567 -112.28 -30.50 27.42
N GLN A 568 -111.86 -29.46 26.69
CA GLN A 568 -112.71 -28.30 26.41
C GLN A 568 -113.90 -28.64 25.53
N ALA A 569 -113.77 -29.53 24.54
CA ALA A 569 -114.90 -30.00 23.74
C ALA A 569 -115.93 -30.77 24.61
N GLN A 570 -115.47 -31.59 25.56
CA GLN A 570 -116.33 -32.21 26.56
C GLN A 570 -116.97 -31.17 27.49
N ALA A 571 -116.20 -30.20 28.00
CA ALA A 571 -116.72 -29.13 28.84
C ALA A 571 -117.72 -28.22 28.10
N LEU A 572 -117.57 -28.02 26.79
CA LEU A 572 -118.49 -27.24 25.95
C LEU A 572 -119.75 -28.05 25.60
N ALA A 573 -119.64 -29.37 25.44
CA ALA A 573 -120.80 -30.27 25.39
C ALA A 573 -121.58 -30.28 26.72
N GLN A 574 -120.88 -30.29 27.87
CA GLN A 574 -121.47 -30.16 29.20
C GLN A 574 -122.18 -28.80 29.35
N ALA A 575 -121.47 -27.70 29.05
CA ALA A 575 -122.01 -26.34 29.17
C ALA A 575 -123.16 -26.04 28.20
N THR A 576 -123.24 -26.72 27.05
CA THR A 576 -124.40 -26.60 26.15
C THR A 576 -125.62 -27.38 26.65
N ALA A 577 -125.44 -28.48 27.39
CA ALA A 577 -126.52 -29.12 28.14
C ALA A 577 -126.99 -28.23 29.31
N ASP A 578 -126.06 -27.66 30.10
CA ASP A 578 -126.40 -26.72 31.17
C ASP A 578 -127.08 -25.46 30.63
N ALA A 579 -126.69 -24.96 29.45
CA ALA A 579 -127.37 -23.85 28.78
C ALA A 579 -128.79 -24.18 28.32
N GLN A 580 -129.11 -25.44 27.99
CA GLN A 580 -130.50 -25.87 27.76
C GLN A 580 -131.31 -25.85 29.07
N VAL A 581 -130.73 -26.30 30.19
CA VAL A 581 -131.37 -26.23 31.52
C VAL A 581 -131.61 -24.77 31.93
N MET A 582 -130.66 -23.87 31.68
CA MET A 582 -130.80 -22.44 31.99
C MET A 582 -131.80 -21.72 31.08
N ARG A 583 -132.00 -22.16 29.82
CA ARG A 583 -133.09 -21.64 28.97
C ARG A 583 -134.48 -21.94 29.54
N GLY A 584 -134.68 -23.12 30.12
CA GLY A 584 -135.93 -23.45 30.82
C GLY A 584 -136.22 -22.51 32.00
N LYS A 585 -135.18 -22.12 32.76
CA LYS A 585 -135.30 -21.16 33.86
C LYS A 585 -135.54 -19.72 33.40
N ASN A 586 -135.01 -19.31 32.24
CA ASN A 586 -135.29 -17.99 31.68
C ASN A 586 -136.76 -17.85 31.24
N SER A 587 -137.37 -18.87 30.65
CA SER A 587 -138.83 -18.84 30.36
C SER A 587 -139.69 -18.76 31.63
N GLU A 588 -139.17 -19.20 32.77
CA GLU A 588 -139.81 -19.05 34.09
C GLU A 588 -139.67 -17.62 34.63
N LEU A 589 -138.53 -16.96 34.37
CA LEU A 589 -138.28 -15.56 34.75
C LEU A 589 -139.05 -14.55 33.89
N GLU A 590 -139.19 -14.77 32.58
CA GLU A 590 -139.98 -13.90 31.68
C GLU A 590 -141.46 -13.82 32.10
N PHE A 591 -142.00 -14.92 32.68
CA PHE A 591 -143.35 -14.95 33.28
C PHE A 591 -143.46 -14.13 34.59
N SER A 592 -142.33 -13.79 35.22
CA SER A 592 -142.30 -12.95 36.43
C SER A 592 -141.99 -11.46 36.15
N ILE A 593 -141.31 -11.15 35.04
CA ILE A 593 -141.04 -9.76 34.63
C ILE A 593 -142.34 -9.06 34.19
N THR A 594 -143.13 -9.72 33.36
CA THR A 594 -144.45 -9.24 32.89
C THR A 594 -145.46 -8.98 34.03
N ARG A 595 -145.20 -9.49 35.25
CA ARG A 595 -146.00 -9.22 36.45
C ARG A 595 -145.63 -7.91 37.15
N HIS A 596 -144.39 -7.45 37.05
CA HIS A 596 -143.93 -6.20 37.69
C HIS A 596 -144.01 -4.97 36.79
N GLU A 597 -144.05 -5.14 35.46
CA GLU A 597 -144.29 -4.03 34.52
C GLU A 597 -145.67 -3.38 34.73
N ALA A 598 -146.65 -4.13 35.27
CA ALA A 598 -147.96 -3.60 35.66
C ALA A 598 -147.91 -2.65 36.87
N GLU A 599 -147.01 -2.88 37.83
CA GLU A 599 -146.87 -2.06 39.06
C GLU A 599 -146.08 -0.75 38.83
N ALA A 600 -145.35 -0.65 37.72
CA ALA A 600 -144.57 0.53 37.37
C ALA A 600 -145.44 1.71 36.89
N ILE A 601 -146.51 1.41 36.14
CA ILE A 601 -147.39 2.41 35.51
C ILE A 601 -148.13 3.26 36.55
N GLU A 602 -148.52 2.67 37.67
CA GLU A 602 -149.30 3.35 38.72
C GLU A 602 -148.49 4.45 39.45
N LYS A 603 -147.16 4.32 39.52
CA LYS A 603 -146.29 5.29 40.21
C LYS A 603 -145.94 6.52 39.35
N GLN A 604 -146.06 6.42 38.02
CA GLN A 604 -145.78 7.52 37.10
C GLN A 604 -146.80 8.67 37.20
N HIS A 605 -148.02 8.41 37.71
CA HIS A 605 -149.03 9.44 37.92
C HIS A 605 -148.80 10.34 39.16
N TYR A 606 -147.91 9.96 40.07
CA TYR A 606 -147.64 10.77 41.28
C TYR A 606 -146.65 11.91 41.02
N SER A 607 -145.63 11.70 40.17
CA SER A 607 -144.63 12.72 39.84
C SER A 607 -145.18 13.92 39.06
N GLN A 608 -146.27 13.73 38.30
CA GLN A 608 -146.91 14.81 37.53
C GLN A 608 -147.46 15.93 38.43
N LYS A 609 -147.81 15.61 39.68
CA LYS A 609 -148.54 16.51 40.60
C LYS A 609 -147.62 17.46 41.38
N LEU A 610 -146.34 17.14 41.49
CA LEU A 610 -145.33 17.96 42.18
C LEU A 610 -144.72 19.08 41.30
N LEU A 611 -145.03 19.08 39.99
CA LEU A 611 -144.47 20.06 39.04
C LEU A 611 -145.25 21.38 39.02
N ASP A 612 -146.55 21.35 39.36
CA ASP A 612 -147.42 22.53 39.33
C ASP A 612 -147.25 23.44 40.56
N GLU A 613 -146.86 22.89 41.72
CA GLU A 613 -146.70 23.66 42.96
C GLU A 613 -145.48 24.61 42.91
N LEU A 614 -144.42 24.23 42.17
CA LEU A 614 -143.19 25.01 42.05
C LEU A 614 -143.40 26.38 41.38
N ASN A 615 -144.32 26.45 40.40
CA ASN A 615 -144.63 27.67 39.64
C ASN A 615 -145.39 28.75 40.44
N SER A 616 -145.71 28.47 41.72
CA SER A 616 -146.37 29.45 42.60
C SER A 616 -145.38 30.33 43.38
N SER A 617 -144.10 29.95 43.46
CA SER A 617 -143.10 30.57 44.34
C SER A 617 -142.50 31.90 43.83
N GLU A 618 -142.52 32.14 42.51
CA GLU A 618 -141.78 33.27 41.88
C GLU A 618 -142.31 34.68 42.21
N ARG A 619 -143.42 34.81 42.97
CA ARG A 619 -144.12 36.09 43.15
C ARG A 619 -143.75 36.89 44.42
N SER A 620 -142.99 36.33 45.36
CA SER A 620 -142.61 37.06 46.60
C SER A 620 -141.33 37.90 46.47
N TYR A 621 -140.49 37.67 45.46
CA TYR A 621 -139.19 38.34 45.31
C TYR A 621 -139.28 39.83 44.94
N ALA A 622 -140.43 40.30 44.45
CA ALA A 622 -140.60 41.68 43.98
C ALA A 622 -140.64 42.74 45.09
N GLN A 623 -140.88 42.34 46.36
CA GLN A 623 -141.19 43.28 47.44
C GLN A 623 -139.97 43.76 48.24
N ILE A 624 -138.84 43.03 48.21
CA ILE A 624 -137.63 43.34 49.00
C ILE A 624 -136.82 44.50 48.40
N VAL A 625 -137.00 44.82 47.12
CA VAL A 625 -136.22 45.85 46.40
C VAL A 625 -136.50 47.28 46.92
N ALA A 626 -137.62 47.51 47.61
CA ALA A 626 -138.04 48.85 48.05
C ALA A 626 -137.29 49.40 49.28
N GLU A 627 -136.78 48.54 50.18
CA GLU A 627 -136.26 48.97 51.49
C GLU A 627 -134.79 49.43 51.45
N LEU A 628 -134.09 49.20 50.33
CA LEU A 628 -132.66 49.52 50.16
C LEU A 628 -132.36 51.03 50.00
N ALA A 629 -133.38 51.89 49.95
CA ALA A 629 -133.23 53.33 49.69
C ALA A 629 -132.85 54.16 50.93
N THR A 630 -133.20 53.72 52.14
CA THR A 630 -133.11 54.54 53.37
C THR A 630 -131.79 54.43 54.13
N VAL A 631 -130.99 53.39 53.88
CA VAL A 631 -129.68 53.18 54.52
C VAL A 631 -128.61 54.18 54.01
N LYS A 632 -128.81 54.72 52.80
CA LYS A 632 -127.78 55.50 52.09
C LYS A 632 -127.38 56.80 52.80
N THR A 633 -128.31 57.47 53.48
CA THR A 633 -128.06 58.76 54.16
C THR A 633 -127.22 58.64 55.43
N SER A 634 -127.08 57.44 56.01
CA SER A 634 -126.23 57.21 57.18
C SER A 634 -124.75 56.99 56.85
N ALA A 635 -124.39 56.90 55.56
CA ALA A 635 -123.01 56.66 55.13
C ALA A 635 -122.19 57.94 54.99
N ASP A 636 -122.81 59.03 54.54
CA ASP A 636 -122.11 60.27 54.18
C ASP A 636 -121.48 60.97 55.40
N GLU A 637 -122.11 60.87 56.58
CA GLU A 637 -121.59 61.41 57.85
C GLU A 637 -120.30 60.72 58.34
N LYS A 638 -119.96 59.52 57.82
CA LYS A 638 -118.68 58.84 58.10
C LYS A 638 -117.59 59.08 57.06
N SER A 639 -117.90 59.76 55.94
CA SER A 639 -116.87 60.18 54.99
C SER A 639 -116.00 61.31 55.55
N THR A 640 -116.58 62.23 56.34
CA THR A 640 -115.90 63.46 56.79
C THR A 640 -114.89 63.23 57.92
N GLU A 641 -115.13 62.25 58.81
CA GLU A 641 -114.12 61.80 59.78
C GLU A 641 -112.90 61.19 59.07
N LEU A 642 -113.12 60.45 57.98
CA LEU A 642 -112.09 59.73 57.22
C LEU A 642 -111.08 60.68 56.56
N ASP A 643 -111.54 61.79 55.99
CA ASP A 643 -110.65 62.77 55.36
C ASP A 643 -109.76 63.47 56.41
N SER A 644 -110.25 63.70 57.64
CA SER A 644 -109.45 64.27 58.74
C SER A 644 -108.29 63.37 59.21
N LEU A 645 -108.31 62.07 58.84
CA LEU A 645 -107.24 61.12 59.09
C LEU A 645 -106.24 61.03 57.93
N LYS A 646 -106.64 61.32 56.67
CA LYS A 646 -105.73 61.36 55.51
C LYS A 646 -104.64 62.42 55.68
N ASP A 647 -104.99 63.61 56.13
CA ASP A 647 -104.03 64.72 56.28
C ASP A 647 -102.91 64.40 57.32
N LYS A 648 -103.24 63.57 58.31
CA LYS A 648 -102.28 63.04 59.31
C LYS A 648 -101.43 61.87 58.80
N ILE A 649 -101.87 61.20 57.74
CA ILE A 649 -101.09 60.16 57.06
C ILE A 649 -100.09 60.82 56.09
N SER A 650 -100.55 61.74 55.25
CA SER A 650 -99.72 62.52 54.32
C SER A 650 -98.51 63.20 55.00
N THR A 651 -98.74 63.82 56.15
CA THR A 651 -97.68 64.48 56.93
C THR A 651 -96.67 63.54 57.60
N LEU A 652 -96.97 62.23 57.69
CA LEU A 652 -96.02 61.19 58.09
C LEU A 652 -95.30 60.56 56.88
N GLU A 653 -95.96 60.47 55.73
CA GLU A 653 -95.40 59.95 54.48
C GLU A 653 -94.24 60.81 53.97
N GLU A 654 -94.37 62.15 53.99
CA GLU A 654 -93.24 63.05 53.67
C GLU A 654 -92.02 62.86 54.61
N GLY A 655 -92.27 62.51 55.88
CA GLY A 655 -91.21 62.21 56.84
C GLY A 655 -90.48 60.91 56.51
N LEU A 656 -91.23 59.90 56.08
CA LEU A 656 -90.72 58.60 55.65
C LEU A 656 -89.87 58.71 54.37
N GLU A 657 -90.31 59.53 53.41
CA GLU A 657 -89.62 59.72 52.12
C GLU A 657 -88.24 60.38 52.29
N ARG A 658 -88.12 61.39 53.17
CA ARG A 658 -86.83 62.04 53.46
C ARG A 658 -85.84 61.05 54.11
N ALA A 659 -86.29 60.24 55.06
CA ALA A 659 -85.47 59.17 55.66
C ALA A 659 -85.11 58.06 54.65
N GLY A 660 -85.99 57.78 53.68
CA GLY A 660 -85.71 56.86 52.57
C GLY A 660 -84.54 57.33 51.70
N ASN A 661 -84.56 58.61 51.29
CA ASN A 661 -83.53 59.20 50.45
C ASN A 661 -82.14 59.22 51.11
N GLU A 662 -82.04 59.49 52.42
CA GLU A 662 -80.77 59.38 53.16
C GLU A 662 -80.26 57.93 53.22
N ARG A 663 -81.17 56.95 53.35
CA ARG A 663 -80.81 55.52 53.35
C ARG A 663 -80.31 55.06 51.98
N GLU A 664 -80.93 55.51 50.88
CA GLU A 664 -80.50 55.19 49.52
C GLU A 664 -79.12 55.80 49.21
N SER A 665 -78.87 57.04 49.67
CA SER A 665 -77.57 57.71 49.60
C SER A 665 -76.46 56.89 50.28
N LEU A 666 -76.62 56.55 51.56
CA LEU A 666 -75.64 55.75 52.32
C LEU A 666 -75.42 54.36 51.72
N LYS A 667 -76.48 53.74 51.20
CA LYS A 667 -76.43 52.43 50.53
C LYS A 667 -75.65 52.49 49.21
N SER A 668 -75.72 53.60 48.46
CA SER A 668 -74.88 53.81 47.27
C SER A 668 -73.40 53.97 47.62
N PHE A 669 -73.09 54.64 48.74
CA PHE A 669 -71.72 54.83 49.21
C PHE A 669 -71.09 53.52 49.72
N LEU A 670 -71.87 52.69 50.43
CA LEU A 670 -71.50 51.33 50.83
C LEU A 670 -71.32 50.39 49.62
N ALA A 671 -72.19 50.48 48.61
CA ALA A 671 -72.03 49.70 47.37
C ALA A 671 -70.73 50.06 46.64
N LYS A 672 -70.39 51.35 46.54
CA LYS A 672 -69.15 51.80 45.89
C LYS A 672 -67.90 51.36 46.66
N THR A 673 -67.85 51.61 47.97
CA THR A 673 -66.70 51.23 48.80
C THR A 673 -66.49 49.72 48.89
N THR A 674 -67.54 48.91 48.85
CA THR A 674 -67.40 47.44 48.78
C THR A 674 -66.99 46.93 47.40
N GLU A 675 -67.28 47.65 46.31
CA GLU A 675 -66.77 47.31 44.98
C GLU A 675 -65.29 47.69 44.81
N ASP A 676 -64.90 48.88 45.30
CA ASP A 676 -63.50 49.31 45.36
C ASP A 676 -62.65 48.30 46.16
N LEU A 677 -63.15 47.82 47.32
CA LEU A 677 -62.46 46.81 48.15
C LEU A 677 -62.27 45.47 47.41
N LYS A 678 -63.31 44.94 46.74
CA LYS A 678 -63.21 43.73 45.91
C LYS A 678 -62.21 43.91 44.76
N SER A 679 -62.14 45.10 44.18
CA SER A 679 -61.18 45.39 43.11
C SER A 679 -59.73 45.28 43.60
N GLU A 680 -59.48 45.65 44.85
CA GLU A 680 -58.15 45.57 45.47
C GLU A 680 -57.83 44.14 45.96
N GLU A 681 -58.80 43.40 46.50
CA GLU A 681 -58.66 41.95 46.75
C GLU A 681 -58.34 41.17 45.46
N ALA A 682 -58.96 41.54 44.33
CA ALA A 682 -58.68 40.93 43.04
C ALA A 682 -57.27 41.27 42.51
N LYS A 683 -56.75 42.48 42.77
CA LYS A 683 -55.34 42.81 42.49
C LYS A 683 -54.40 42.02 43.41
N ARG A 684 -54.72 41.92 44.71
CA ARG A 684 -53.90 41.21 45.70
C ARG A 684 -53.77 39.73 45.36
N ARG A 685 -54.88 39.06 44.99
CA ARG A 685 -54.85 37.67 44.51
C ARG A 685 -54.02 37.48 43.24
N ARG A 686 -54.07 38.41 42.28
CA ARG A 686 -53.21 38.36 41.09
C ARG A 686 -51.72 38.48 41.43
N LEU A 687 -51.38 39.33 42.40
CA LEU A 687 -50.00 39.46 42.87
C LEU A 687 -49.55 38.21 43.66
N GLU A 688 -50.43 37.60 44.46
CA GLU A 688 -50.16 36.32 45.14
C GLU A 688 -50.00 35.16 44.13
N GLU A 689 -50.78 35.14 43.06
CA GLU A 689 -50.68 34.18 41.96
C GLU A 689 -49.38 34.39 41.15
N GLU A 690 -49.03 35.63 40.81
CA GLU A 690 -47.77 35.97 40.15
C GLU A 690 -46.54 35.65 41.02
N ILE A 691 -46.59 35.93 42.34
CA ILE A 691 -45.55 35.50 43.28
C ILE A 691 -45.44 33.97 43.32
N SER A 692 -46.56 33.24 43.39
CA SER A 692 -46.56 31.78 43.39
C SER A 692 -45.96 31.19 42.10
N ASP A 693 -46.21 31.79 40.94
CA ASP A 693 -45.57 31.40 39.68
C ASP A 693 -44.09 31.79 39.61
N LYS A 694 -43.68 32.94 40.19
CA LYS A 694 -42.25 33.28 40.30
C LYS A 694 -41.50 32.36 41.27
N GLU A 695 -42.14 31.89 42.33
CA GLU A 695 -41.59 30.85 43.20
C GLU A 695 -41.48 29.50 42.49
N ARG A 696 -42.44 29.14 41.62
CA ARG A 696 -42.32 27.95 40.75
C ARG A 696 -41.16 28.09 39.76
N ASP A 697 -41.06 29.21 39.05
CA ASP A 697 -39.94 29.51 38.14
C ASP A 697 -38.59 29.42 38.86
N LEU A 698 -38.48 29.98 40.07
CA LEU A 698 -37.25 29.99 40.86
C LEU A 698 -36.87 28.58 41.36
N ASN A 699 -37.85 27.78 41.79
CA ASN A 699 -37.62 26.37 42.15
C ASN A 699 -37.21 25.52 40.93
N ILE A 700 -37.80 25.76 39.76
CA ILE A 700 -37.40 25.11 38.50
C ILE A 700 -35.96 25.49 38.14
N ALA A 701 -35.61 26.79 38.21
CA ALA A 701 -34.26 27.29 37.94
C ALA A 701 -33.22 26.74 38.94
N GLN A 702 -33.56 26.60 40.23
CA GLN A 702 -32.69 25.93 41.21
C GLN A 702 -32.53 24.44 40.90
N GLY A 703 -33.60 23.75 40.53
CA GLY A 703 -33.55 22.34 40.12
C GLY A 703 -32.70 22.12 38.87
N ASP A 704 -32.80 23.01 37.87
CA ASP A 704 -31.97 22.96 36.67
C ASP A 704 -30.51 23.35 36.93
N ALA A 705 -30.24 24.28 37.86
CA ALA A 705 -28.89 24.56 38.33
C ALA A 705 -28.26 23.38 39.08
N GLN A 706 -29.05 22.61 39.85
CA GLN A 706 -28.59 21.36 40.48
C GLN A 706 -28.31 20.27 39.42
N LYS A 707 -29.18 20.09 38.42
CA LYS A 707 -28.93 19.19 37.28
C LYS A 707 -27.67 19.58 36.52
N ALA A 708 -27.44 20.88 36.29
CA ALA A 708 -26.26 21.38 35.60
C ALA A 708 -24.97 21.12 36.39
N ARG A 709 -25.00 21.21 37.73
CA ARG A 709 -23.88 20.79 38.60
C ARG A 709 -23.62 19.29 38.48
N LEU A 710 -24.63 18.46 38.72
CA LEU A 710 -24.50 17.00 38.60
C LEU A 710 -24.00 16.56 37.21
N LEU A 711 -24.46 17.21 36.14
CA LEU A 711 -24.02 16.94 34.77
C LEU A 711 -22.56 17.35 34.56
N ASN A 712 -22.13 18.48 35.11
CA ASN A 712 -20.73 18.91 35.11
C ASN A 712 -19.84 17.95 35.93
N ASP A 713 -20.30 17.50 37.10
CA ASP A 713 -19.61 16.53 37.94
C ASP A 713 -19.44 15.18 37.21
N THR A 714 -20.47 14.72 36.49
CA THR A 714 -20.35 13.54 35.62
C THR A 714 -19.43 13.74 34.42
N LEU A 715 -19.37 14.94 33.82
CA LEU A 715 -18.42 15.25 32.75
C LEU A 715 -16.97 15.30 33.26
N VAL A 716 -16.75 15.77 34.49
CA VAL A 716 -15.43 15.72 35.14
C VAL A 716 -15.00 14.28 35.43
N ALA A 717 -15.92 13.44 35.92
CA ALA A 717 -15.66 12.01 36.11
C ALA A 717 -15.43 11.26 34.78
N GLU A 718 -16.21 11.56 33.73
CA GLU A 718 -16.03 11.01 32.39
C GLU A 718 -14.70 11.46 31.77
N LYS A 719 -14.26 12.71 32.03
CA LYS A 719 -12.93 13.18 31.62
C LYS A 719 -11.84 12.40 32.35
N ALA A 720 -11.91 12.27 33.68
CA ALA A 720 -10.92 11.51 34.45
C ALA A 720 -10.80 10.05 33.96
N ALA A 721 -11.92 9.38 33.73
CA ALA A 721 -11.94 8.02 33.18
C ALA A 721 -11.37 7.92 31.75
N LYS A 722 -11.46 8.99 30.95
CA LYS A 722 -10.82 9.06 29.62
C LYS A 722 -9.33 9.37 29.72
N ASP A 723 -8.91 10.26 30.61
CA ASP A 723 -7.50 10.54 30.89
C ASP A 723 -6.80 9.25 31.39
N ASP A 724 -7.43 8.49 32.30
CA ASP A 724 -6.97 7.16 32.73
C ASP A 724 -6.89 6.14 31.57
N SER A 725 -7.87 6.16 30.66
CA SER A 725 -7.88 5.28 29.48
C SER A 725 -6.77 5.64 28.48
N ILE A 726 -6.49 6.94 28.30
CA ILE A 726 -5.38 7.44 27.46
C ILE A 726 -4.04 7.01 28.07
N ASN A 727 -3.87 7.09 29.39
CA ASN A 727 -2.66 6.61 30.05
C ASN A 727 -2.44 5.11 29.81
N ARG A 728 -3.48 4.27 29.98
CA ARG A 728 -3.40 2.82 29.69
C ARG A 728 -3.06 2.52 28.24
N LEU A 729 -3.67 3.24 27.29
CA LEU A 729 -3.33 3.09 25.86
C LEU A 729 -1.90 3.56 25.55
N SER A 730 -1.34 4.50 26.32
CA SER A 730 0.07 4.89 26.22
C SER A 730 1.01 3.82 26.79
N ASP A 731 0.64 3.20 27.91
CA ASP A 731 1.40 2.08 28.51
C ASP A 731 1.36 0.85 27.58
N GLU A 732 0.19 0.51 27.03
CA GLU A 732 0.01 -0.55 26.03
C GLU A 732 0.80 -0.25 24.75
N LYS A 733 0.77 0.98 24.24
CA LYS A 733 1.59 1.40 23.09
C LYS A 733 3.08 1.20 23.37
N SER A 734 3.58 1.63 24.53
CA SER A 734 4.99 1.45 24.89
C SER A 734 5.37 -0.03 25.06
N SER A 735 4.45 -0.86 25.57
CA SER A 735 4.64 -2.32 25.62
C SER A 735 4.67 -2.95 24.24
N VAL A 736 3.84 -2.49 23.29
CA VAL A 736 3.85 -2.95 21.89
C VAL A 736 5.13 -2.51 21.19
N GLU A 737 5.58 -1.26 21.36
CA GLU A 737 6.86 -0.77 20.83
C GLU A 737 8.05 -1.59 21.33
N GLY A 738 8.05 -1.96 22.62
CA GLY A 738 9.05 -2.87 23.20
C GLY A 738 9.02 -4.28 22.60
N LEU A 739 7.83 -4.85 22.34
CA LEU A 739 7.69 -6.14 21.66
C LEU A 739 8.09 -6.08 20.18
N LEU A 740 7.84 -4.95 19.51
CA LEU A 740 8.20 -4.72 18.11
C LEU A 740 9.73 -4.70 17.95
N LEU A 741 10.45 -3.99 18.83
CA LEU A 741 11.92 -4.00 18.88
C LEU A 741 12.51 -5.40 19.14
N VAL A 742 11.84 -6.23 19.96
CA VAL A 742 12.23 -7.64 20.17
C VAL A 742 11.95 -8.50 18.93
N ALA A 743 10.88 -8.20 18.17
CA ALA A 743 10.61 -8.87 16.90
C ALA A 743 11.61 -8.46 15.80
N GLU A 744 11.97 -7.18 15.69
CA GLU A 744 12.98 -6.66 14.75
C GLU A 744 14.35 -7.29 14.99
N THR A 745 14.82 -7.29 16.24
CA THR A 745 16.10 -7.92 16.61
C THR A 745 16.11 -9.43 16.35
N CYS A 746 14.98 -10.12 16.59
CA CYS A 746 14.81 -11.53 16.21
C CYS A 746 14.86 -11.75 14.69
N VAL A 747 14.23 -10.88 13.90
CA VAL A 747 14.28 -10.91 12.43
C VAL A 747 15.69 -10.67 11.90
N ASP A 748 16.45 -9.75 12.49
CA ASP A 748 17.85 -9.50 12.10
C ASP A 748 18.80 -10.62 12.50
N ASP A 749 18.58 -11.29 13.63
CA ASP A 749 19.34 -12.50 13.98
C ASP A 749 18.99 -13.70 13.08
N LEU A 750 17.71 -13.83 12.67
CA LEU A 750 17.31 -14.80 11.64
C LEU A 750 17.92 -14.48 10.27
N ARG A 751 18.01 -13.20 9.87
CA ARG A 751 18.69 -12.75 8.64
C ARG A 751 20.19 -13.10 8.67
N LYS A 752 20.89 -12.78 9.77
CA LYS A 752 22.30 -13.14 9.97
C LYS A 752 22.50 -14.65 9.84
N LYS A 753 21.63 -15.45 10.48
CA LYS A 753 21.69 -16.91 10.39
C LYS A 753 21.44 -17.43 8.97
N LEU A 754 20.45 -16.89 8.27
CA LEU A 754 20.14 -17.30 6.90
C LEU A 754 21.32 -16.97 5.96
N GLU A 755 22.00 -15.85 6.16
CA GLU A 755 23.21 -15.52 5.38
C GLU A 755 24.42 -16.39 5.77
N THR A 756 24.60 -16.80 7.05
CA THR A 756 25.62 -17.82 7.38
C THR A 756 25.30 -19.19 6.76
N ASP A 757 24.05 -19.63 6.84
CA ASP A 757 23.59 -20.89 6.25
C ASP A 757 23.77 -20.87 4.71
N ARG A 758 23.60 -19.69 4.07
CA ARG A 758 23.86 -19.44 2.66
C ARG A 758 25.35 -19.47 2.31
N ILE A 759 26.20 -18.83 3.12
CA ILE A 759 27.67 -18.84 2.94
C ILE A 759 28.21 -20.27 3.06
N ASP A 760 27.75 -21.05 4.03
CA ASP A 760 28.16 -22.44 4.20
C ASP A 760 27.59 -23.37 3.12
N SER A 761 26.37 -23.11 2.64
CA SER A 761 25.84 -23.78 1.44
C SER A 761 26.67 -23.47 0.19
N SER A 762 27.11 -22.21 0.02
CA SER A 762 27.98 -21.80 -1.09
C SER A 762 29.36 -22.49 -1.02
N ARG A 763 29.97 -22.54 0.17
CA ARG A 763 31.20 -23.32 0.43
C ARG A 763 31.03 -24.80 0.10
N ALA A 764 29.90 -25.40 0.49
CA ALA A 764 29.60 -26.80 0.18
C ALA A 764 29.44 -27.04 -1.33
N ILE A 765 28.81 -26.12 -2.07
CA ILE A 765 28.71 -26.17 -3.53
C ILE A 765 30.11 -26.11 -4.15
N SER A 766 30.96 -25.13 -3.80
CA SER A 766 32.31 -25.04 -4.36
C SER A 766 33.22 -26.21 -3.98
N ALA A 767 33.04 -26.83 -2.81
CA ALA A 767 33.72 -28.07 -2.45
C ALA A 767 33.27 -29.26 -3.33
N LEU A 768 31.98 -29.34 -3.65
CA LEU A 768 31.43 -30.34 -4.58
C LEU A 768 31.87 -30.07 -6.03
N GLU A 769 31.97 -28.82 -6.46
CA GLU A 769 32.49 -28.43 -7.78
C GLU A 769 33.95 -28.84 -7.94
N VAL A 770 34.80 -28.59 -6.92
CA VAL A 770 36.20 -29.05 -6.91
C VAL A 770 36.29 -30.58 -6.89
N SER A 771 35.45 -31.26 -6.08
CA SER A 771 35.39 -32.72 -6.07
C SER A 771 34.93 -33.31 -7.40
N LEU A 772 34.00 -32.64 -8.11
CA LEU A 772 33.52 -33.05 -9.42
C LEU A 772 34.58 -32.81 -10.50
N ALA A 773 35.29 -31.68 -10.45
CA ALA A 773 36.41 -31.40 -11.35
C ALA A 773 37.54 -32.44 -11.20
N SER A 774 37.88 -32.82 -9.95
CA SER A 774 38.81 -33.93 -9.68
C SER A 774 38.30 -35.24 -10.28
N ALA A 775 37.05 -35.62 -9.98
CA ALA A 775 36.47 -36.86 -10.49
C ALA A 775 36.36 -36.90 -12.03
N ILE A 776 36.18 -35.76 -12.69
CA ILE A 776 36.25 -35.63 -14.16
C ILE A 776 37.69 -35.83 -14.65
N SER A 777 38.68 -35.21 -13.99
CA SER A 777 40.10 -35.37 -14.30
C SER A 777 40.57 -36.82 -14.16
N ASP A 778 40.16 -37.49 -13.08
CA ASP A 778 40.39 -38.92 -12.85
C ASP A 778 39.70 -39.79 -13.91
N ASN A 779 38.50 -39.39 -14.38
CA ASN A 779 37.80 -40.08 -15.46
C ASN A 779 38.47 -39.88 -16.84
N THR A 780 39.07 -38.72 -17.11
CA THR A 780 39.86 -38.51 -18.33
C THR A 780 41.18 -39.31 -18.27
N ALA A 781 41.91 -39.27 -17.16
CA ALA A 781 43.16 -40.02 -17.00
C ALA A 781 42.94 -41.53 -17.10
N THR A 782 41.84 -42.06 -16.54
CA THR A 782 41.50 -43.49 -16.68
C THR A 782 41.01 -43.87 -18.08
N ARG A 783 40.40 -42.95 -18.85
CA ARG A 783 40.10 -43.17 -20.27
C ARG A 783 41.36 -43.17 -21.13
N GLU A 784 42.28 -42.24 -20.89
CA GLU A 784 43.59 -42.17 -21.55
C GLU A 784 44.41 -43.44 -21.28
N GLU A 785 44.42 -43.92 -20.04
CA GLU A 785 45.04 -45.20 -19.67
C GLU A 785 44.37 -46.40 -20.37
N VAL A 786 43.03 -46.43 -20.46
CA VAL A 786 42.31 -47.48 -21.22
C VAL A 786 42.63 -47.40 -22.72
N HIS A 787 42.76 -46.20 -23.31
CA HIS A 787 43.21 -46.05 -24.69
C HIS A 787 44.65 -46.55 -24.88
N ARG A 788 45.57 -46.18 -23.99
CA ARG A 788 46.97 -46.64 -23.99
C ARG A 788 47.08 -48.17 -23.89
N LEU A 789 46.27 -48.80 -23.03
CA LEU A 789 46.20 -50.25 -22.88
C LEU A 789 45.53 -50.95 -24.08
N LEU A 790 44.61 -50.28 -24.79
CA LEU A 790 44.06 -50.78 -26.05
C LEU A 790 45.08 -50.69 -27.19
N GLU A 791 45.84 -49.60 -27.31
CA GLU A 791 46.95 -49.48 -28.25
C GLU A 791 48.05 -50.50 -27.97
N GLU A 792 48.43 -50.70 -26.70
CA GLU A 792 49.38 -51.76 -26.31
C GLU A 792 48.85 -53.15 -26.67
N LYS A 793 47.57 -53.44 -26.40
CA LYS A 793 46.91 -54.69 -26.79
C LYS A 793 46.90 -54.89 -28.31
N GLU A 794 46.63 -53.85 -29.11
CA GLU A 794 46.65 -53.93 -30.57
C GLU A 794 48.08 -54.13 -31.10
N GLY A 795 49.08 -53.47 -30.52
CA GLY A 795 50.49 -53.71 -30.80
C GLY A 795 50.93 -55.13 -30.45
N LEU A 796 50.51 -55.66 -29.30
CA LEU A 796 50.73 -57.06 -28.90
C LEU A 796 49.99 -58.04 -29.82
N GLN A 797 48.78 -57.73 -30.28
CA GLN A 797 48.02 -58.55 -31.22
C GLN A 797 48.65 -58.54 -32.63
N ALA A 798 49.18 -57.41 -33.08
CA ALA A 798 49.96 -57.31 -34.31
C ALA A 798 51.29 -58.09 -34.20
N SER A 799 52.00 -57.96 -33.07
CA SER A 799 53.22 -58.73 -32.77
C SER A 799 52.94 -60.23 -32.72
N LEU A 800 51.87 -60.67 -32.06
CA LEU A 800 51.42 -62.06 -32.03
C LEU A 800 51.03 -62.56 -33.43
N SER A 801 50.41 -61.71 -34.26
CA SER A 801 50.07 -62.05 -35.65
C SER A 801 51.34 -62.23 -36.51
N SER A 802 52.32 -61.34 -36.33
CA SER A 802 53.64 -61.40 -36.97
C SER A 802 54.42 -62.66 -36.55
N ALA A 803 54.45 -62.97 -35.25
CA ALA A 803 55.03 -64.19 -34.70
C ALA A 803 54.33 -65.44 -35.26
N ASN A 804 53.00 -65.44 -35.39
CA ASN A 804 52.26 -66.55 -35.99
C ASN A 804 52.53 -66.70 -37.50
N SER A 805 52.79 -65.63 -38.26
CA SER A 805 53.29 -65.77 -39.65
C SER A 805 54.72 -66.31 -39.68
N LEU A 806 55.60 -65.85 -38.79
CA LEU A 806 56.98 -66.33 -38.71
C LEU A 806 57.04 -67.82 -38.31
N VAL A 807 56.20 -68.27 -37.39
CA VAL A 807 56.05 -69.71 -37.05
C VAL A 807 55.57 -70.49 -38.27
N LYS A 808 54.56 -70.03 -39.01
CA LYS A 808 54.10 -70.70 -40.24
C LYS A 808 55.18 -70.77 -41.32
N ASP A 809 56.04 -69.75 -41.43
CA ASP A 809 57.15 -69.74 -42.38
C ASP A 809 58.34 -70.59 -41.90
N LEU A 810 58.54 -70.74 -40.59
CA LEU A 810 59.45 -71.75 -40.03
C LEU A 810 58.91 -73.18 -40.24
N ASP A 811 57.63 -73.44 -40.00
CA ASP A 811 56.99 -74.74 -40.27
C ASP A 811 57.13 -75.12 -41.76
N ARG A 812 56.90 -74.17 -42.66
CA ARG A 812 57.15 -74.33 -44.10
C ARG A 812 58.61 -74.68 -44.40
N ARG A 813 59.58 -73.99 -43.79
CA ARG A 813 61.01 -74.28 -43.96
C ARG A 813 61.39 -75.66 -43.41
N VAL A 814 60.88 -76.03 -42.23
CA VAL A 814 61.08 -77.35 -41.63
C VAL A 814 60.47 -78.46 -42.49
N GLU A 815 59.33 -78.22 -43.14
CA GLU A 815 58.76 -79.20 -44.08
C GLU A 815 59.55 -79.28 -45.40
N VAL A 816 60.09 -78.16 -45.89
CA VAL A 816 61.07 -78.17 -46.99
C VAL A 816 62.32 -78.97 -46.59
N GLU A 817 62.96 -78.67 -45.46
CA GLU A 817 64.10 -79.44 -44.95
C GLU A 817 63.78 -80.93 -44.72
N ARG A 818 62.55 -81.29 -44.31
CA ARG A 818 62.10 -82.68 -44.21
C ARG A 818 62.00 -83.35 -45.57
N THR A 819 61.44 -82.67 -46.57
CA THR A 819 61.33 -83.20 -47.95
C THR A 819 62.69 -83.30 -48.63
N GLU A 820 63.56 -82.30 -48.47
CA GLU A 820 64.96 -82.35 -48.91
C GLU A 820 65.75 -83.47 -48.23
N LYS A 821 65.61 -83.63 -46.90
CA LYS A 821 66.22 -84.74 -46.15
C LYS A 821 65.66 -86.10 -46.55
N SER A 822 64.38 -86.18 -46.88
CA SER A 822 63.74 -87.40 -47.38
C SER A 822 64.28 -87.77 -48.77
N ALA A 823 64.42 -86.78 -49.67
CA ALA A 823 65.04 -86.95 -50.97
C ALA A 823 66.52 -87.36 -50.84
N ALA A 824 67.31 -86.66 -50.02
CA ALA A 824 68.70 -87.00 -49.76
C ALA A 824 68.88 -88.38 -49.12
N ASN A 825 67.96 -88.82 -48.25
CA ASN A 825 67.93 -90.19 -47.73
C ASN A 825 67.59 -91.21 -48.83
N ALA A 826 66.67 -90.90 -49.74
CA ALA A 826 66.34 -91.77 -50.87
C ALA A 826 67.49 -91.88 -51.89
N ASP A 827 68.19 -90.77 -52.15
CA ASP A 827 69.42 -90.73 -52.95
C ASP A 827 70.55 -91.50 -52.27
N LEU A 828 70.70 -91.39 -50.93
CA LEU A 828 71.68 -92.14 -50.15
C LEU A 828 71.39 -93.65 -50.19
N LEU A 829 70.14 -94.07 -49.98
CA LEU A 829 69.71 -95.47 -50.13
C LEU A 829 69.93 -95.97 -51.57
N THR A 830 69.71 -95.13 -52.58
CA THR A 830 69.98 -95.46 -53.98
C THR A 830 71.49 -95.57 -54.26
N ALA A 831 72.31 -94.73 -53.63
CA ALA A 831 73.77 -94.80 -53.72
C ALA A 831 74.34 -96.00 -52.96
N GLU A 832 73.76 -96.35 -51.81
CA GLU A 832 74.08 -97.56 -51.03
C GLU A 832 73.71 -98.82 -51.80
N ALA A 833 72.51 -98.88 -52.40
CA ALA A 833 72.11 -99.98 -53.29
C ALA A 833 73.08 -100.15 -54.47
N ARG A 834 73.46 -99.05 -55.14
CA ARG A 834 74.49 -99.07 -56.21
C ARG A 834 75.89 -99.44 -55.70
N ALA A 835 76.23 -99.09 -54.46
CA ALA A 835 77.50 -99.47 -53.85
C ALA A 835 77.54 -100.95 -53.49
N LEU A 836 76.44 -101.52 -53.00
CA LEU A 836 76.25 -102.95 -52.76
C LEU A 836 76.23 -103.73 -54.07
N GLU A 837 75.53 -103.26 -55.10
CA GLU A 837 75.55 -103.82 -56.46
C GLU A 837 76.98 -103.86 -57.01
N ARG A 838 77.73 -102.75 -56.95
CA ARG A 838 79.15 -102.71 -57.32
C ARG A 838 80.04 -103.56 -56.42
N GLN A 839 79.70 -103.75 -55.15
CA GLN A 839 80.44 -104.63 -54.25
C GLN A 839 80.17 -106.10 -54.57
N GLU A 840 78.96 -106.46 -55.00
CA GLU A 840 78.66 -107.75 -55.59
C GLU A 840 79.38 -107.93 -56.93
N GLU A 841 79.38 -106.95 -57.84
CA GLU A 841 80.16 -106.99 -59.08
C GLU A 841 81.65 -107.18 -58.78
N LEU A 842 82.21 -106.44 -57.83
CA LEU A 842 83.60 -106.59 -57.40
C LEU A 842 83.86 -107.93 -56.73
N ASN A 843 82.88 -108.54 -56.05
CA ASN A 843 83.04 -109.87 -55.47
C ASN A 843 82.93 -110.96 -56.55
N LYS A 844 81.99 -110.86 -57.49
CA LYS A 844 81.90 -111.71 -58.70
C LYS A 844 83.17 -111.60 -59.55
N LEU A 845 83.73 -110.39 -59.69
CA LEU A 845 85.03 -110.14 -60.34
C LEU A 845 86.22 -110.67 -59.53
N LYS A 846 86.20 -110.65 -58.19
CA LYS A 846 87.22 -111.31 -57.35
C LYS A 846 87.13 -112.83 -57.43
N GLU A 847 85.93 -113.39 -57.52
CA GLU A 847 85.71 -114.83 -57.66
C GLU A 847 86.11 -115.31 -59.06
N ALA A 848 85.73 -114.58 -60.11
CA ALA A 848 86.24 -114.79 -61.46
C ALA A 848 87.76 -114.65 -61.51
N LYS A 849 88.33 -113.55 -60.97
CA LYS A 849 89.79 -113.36 -60.88
C LYS A 849 90.49 -114.44 -60.06
N LYS A 850 89.86 -114.98 -59.01
CA LYS A 850 90.39 -116.09 -58.21
C LYS A 850 90.33 -117.41 -58.98
N TYR A 851 89.28 -117.63 -59.77
CA TYR A 851 89.14 -118.77 -60.67
C TYR A 851 90.16 -118.70 -61.82
N ASP A 852 90.36 -117.51 -62.39
CA ASP A 852 91.40 -117.21 -63.37
C ASP A 852 92.80 -117.34 -62.75
N GLU A 853 93.02 -116.89 -61.52
CA GLU A 853 94.28 -117.06 -60.79
C GLU A 853 94.55 -118.52 -60.45
N GLN A 854 93.52 -119.31 -60.09
CA GLN A 854 93.65 -120.76 -59.94
C GLN A 854 93.90 -121.45 -61.28
N THR A 855 93.30 -120.99 -62.37
CA THR A 855 93.53 -121.50 -63.73
C THR A 855 94.93 -121.13 -64.23
N ILE A 856 95.41 -119.92 -63.95
CA ILE A 856 96.79 -119.47 -64.20
C ILE A 856 97.77 -120.20 -63.29
N PHE A 857 97.38 -120.57 -62.06
CA PHE A 857 98.22 -121.35 -61.15
C PHE A 857 98.33 -122.80 -61.61
N THR A 858 97.23 -123.46 -62.00
CA THR A 858 97.28 -124.82 -62.56
C THR A 858 97.94 -124.84 -63.93
N LEU A 859 97.78 -123.81 -64.77
CA LEU A 859 98.58 -123.63 -65.98
C LEU A 859 100.05 -123.39 -65.66
N LYS A 860 100.39 -122.59 -64.64
CA LYS A 860 101.79 -122.39 -64.20
C LYS A 860 102.40 -123.66 -63.64
N ASP A 861 101.67 -124.47 -62.88
CA ASP A 861 102.13 -125.77 -62.40
C ASP A 861 102.20 -126.80 -63.53
N LEU A 862 101.31 -126.77 -64.53
CA LEU A 862 101.45 -127.57 -65.74
C LEU A 862 102.68 -127.14 -66.55
N PHE A 863 102.88 -125.84 -66.79
CA PHE A 863 104.06 -125.31 -67.46
C PHE A 863 105.34 -125.51 -66.64
N LYS A 864 105.27 -125.49 -65.31
CA LYS A 864 106.41 -125.79 -64.43
C LYS A 864 106.71 -127.27 -64.44
N ASN A 865 105.72 -128.16 -64.31
CA ASN A 865 105.95 -129.61 -64.41
C ASN A 865 106.45 -130.00 -65.81
N LEU A 866 105.97 -129.33 -66.87
CA LEU A 866 106.48 -129.49 -68.23
C LEU A 866 107.90 -128.94 -68.37
N ARG A 867 108.20 -127.75 -67.81
CA ARG A 867 109.53 -127.15 -67.82
C ARG A 867 110.52 -127.93 -66.97
N ASP A 868 110.15 -128.40 -65.80
CA ASP A 868 111.00 -129.18 -64.90
C ASP A 868 111.21 -130.58 -65.50
N SER A 869 110.23 -131.14 -66.23
CA SER A 869 110.40 -132.35 -67.06
C SER A 869 111.36 -132.10 -68.24
N GLN A 870 111.24 -130.98 -68.94
CA GLN A 870 112.15 -130.59 -70.03
C GLN A 870 113.56 -130.28 -69.53
N SER A 871 113.72 -129.44 -68.51
CA SER A 871 114.99 -129.10 -67.88
C SER A 871 115.62 -130.29 -67.19
N LYS A 872 114.85 -131.27 -66.69
CA LYS A 872 115.41 -132.56 -66.27
C LYS A 872 115.90 -133.38 -67.46
N ALA A 873 115.11 -133.51 -68.54
CA ALA A 873 115.56 -134.18 -69.76
C ALA A 873 116.79 -133.51 -70.40
N PHE A 874 116.92 -132.18 -70.30
CA PHE A 874 118.11 -131.44 -70.73
C PHE A 874 119.28 -131.60 -69.76
N ALA A 875 119.08 -131.55 -68.44
CA ALA A 875 120.16 -131.77 -67.47
C ALA A 875 120.68 -133.22 -67.49
N ASP A 876 119.80 -134.21 -67.66
CA ASP A 876 120.15 -135.62 -67.85
C ASP A 876 120.92 -135.84 -69.18
N PHE A 877 120.80 -134.92 -70.16
CA PHE A 877 121.54 -134.90 -71.43
C PHE A 877 122.87 -134.14 -71.31
N GLU A 878 122.87 -132.97 -70.67
CA GLU A 878 124.03 -132.11 -70.43
C GLU A 878 125.06 -132.82 -69.52
N ALA A 879 124.59 -133.51 -68.48
CA ALA A 879 125.42 -134.37 -67.62
C ALA A 879 125.97 -135.62 -68.33
N GLN A 880 125.39 -136.05 -69.46
CA GLN A 880 125.99 -137.09 -70.31
C GLN A 880 127.05 -136.54 -71.27
N VAL A 881 127.00 -135.24 -71.61
CA VAL A 881 127.98 -134.58 -72.47
C VAL A 881 129.23 -134.17 -71.69
N ASP A 882 129.08 -133.57 -70.51
CA ASP A 882 130.21 -133.05 -69.72
C ASP A 882 131.07 -134.15 -69.06
N ALA A 883 130.54 -135.37 -68.91
CA ALA A 883 131.22 -136.46 -68.21
C ALA A 883 132.37 -137.14 -69.00
N ALA A 884 132.67 -136.73 -70.24
CA ALA A 884 133.42 -137.57 -71.18
C ALA A 884 134.44 -136.88 -72.13
N SER A 885 135.22 -135.89 -71.69
CA SER A 885 136.49 -135.56 -72.38
C SER A 885 137.54 -134.80 -71.54
N PRO A 886 138.80 -135.27 -71.47
CA PRO A 886 139.93 -134.51 -70.94
C PRO A 886 140.82 -133.87 -72.03
N PHE A 887 141.66 -132.91 -71.61
CA PHE A 887 142.86 -132.36 -72.29
C PHE A 887 142.72 -131.29 -73.43
N THR A 888 143.17 -130.08 -73.08
CA THR A 888 143.97 -129.11 -73.90
C THR A 888 143.39 -128.24 -75.04
N ASN A 889 143.86 -126.97 -75.03
CA ASN A 889 144.27 -126.08 -76.13
C ASN A 889 143.41 -124.88 -76.63
N SER A 890 144.17 -123.83 -76.96
CA SER A 890 143.93 -122.66 -77.83
C SER A 890 143.14 -121.44 -77.32
N PRO A 891 143.43 -120.22 -77.84
CA PRO A 891 142.92 -118.96 -77.29
C PRO A 891 141.99 -118.16 -78.23
N ALA A 892 141.01 -117.48 -77.64
CA ALA A 892 140.48 -116.17 -78.03
C ALA A 892 139.71 -115.56 -76.84
#